data_AF-M5SQK7-F1
#
_entry.id   AF-M5SQK7-F1
#
_cell.length_a   1.000
_cell.length_b   1.000
_cell.length_c   1.000
_cell.angle_alpha   90.00
_cell.angle_beta   90.00
_cell.angle_gamma   90.00
#
_symmetry.space_group_name_H-M   'P 1'
#
loop_
_entity.id
_entity.type
_entity.pdbx_description
1 polymer ?
#
loop_
_entity_poly.entity_id
_entity_poly.type
_entity_poly.pdbx_seq_one_letter_code
_entity_poly.pdbx_strand_id
1 'polypeptide(L)'
;MNRSLIRLTAQLQLGITLLIACGCAPTQPFFLNESPDLNYYLNSATQIEYPDVDVESLPETTEALPPLAIGNHDYQFWDLTLEEATNIALQNAKFFVTTSGIAETRQNVADQFISGSSDQFGSVYDVAIQQSTTQSVPLTVDSNGNRTLPRGVLRANQVGGVEDALAEFDAQASGFISYSNTDRPRNSGNSAVSTSLFQSDDVTAQAAISKRFATGGVATLRHQLVYGHNNLPTAPLALNSASRVVSSDYTVSMEAQVQQPLMRNRGTLVNRVPVVLASLNEDVSIAEYEVQVRNLVRDVENAYWDLYVAYRNVATSVVGRNSAIATAQFAQLALENGTGTLQELSQAKGQYFQFKAQLETALAGSNLPGPDRFGVYGSENRLRELMGLAATDGRLIRPIDEPTLARVEFDWNESVAQMLYLSPELRQTKTRIKQQELELITAKNQILPEVNLSLLYRWVGVGDTLGPPDGGTGEFPEPGSSALGSLTGGDFQEGAVRLEVTPPAFGARRELARIQNAKLRIVRERSKLQEDERLLVSKLSDAIRKAQSHYQLTQTNAQQWQAFETEVETRLAEFEAGTRDINVVLQSQQRKAQAEINYYRALAEYSKSLSYVDYLKGTLLANSGIVLREGPWNKKAYWDALERARERSAGKKLQYGVTRPGVVRQGPVRDADSASQIIGSGANTHGQILPPGEFEMNAADGQVIFGDANGEALPMDMGIVRDPIRIEDQPLSEYGNSTHEMLQAPQPIDRLSPPVTVPTPAPSIESAQPLRSPAASSNDGASWGTARRVQPAAYTAPAATSAAEPAEYAPQPVRRKPIPR
;
A
#
# COMPACT_ATOMS: atom_id res chain seq x y z
N MET A 1 -39.79 -36.64 -61.01
CA MET A 1 -40.03 -35.99 -59.70
C MET A 1 -41.50 -36.13 -59.34
N ASN A 2 -41.82 -36.60 -58.13
CA ASN A 2 -43.20 -36.86 -57.73
C ASN A 2 -43.93 -35.58 -57.28
N ARG A 3 -45.09 -35.30 -57.88
CA ARG A 3 -45.97 -34.18 -57.49
C ARG A 3 -46.49 -34.30 -56.04
N SER A 4 -46.51 -35.50 -55.46
CA SER A 4 -46.84 -35.70 -54.04
C SER A 4 -45.77 -35.12 -53.12
N LEU A 5 -44.48 -35.36 -53.38
CA LEU A 5 -43.39 -34.80 -52.58
C LEU A 5 -43.38 -33.28 -52.61
N ILE A 6 -43.55 -32.66 -53.79
CA ILE A 6 -43.61 -31.18 -53.89
C ILE A 6 -44.81 -30.61 -53.13
N ARG A 7 -45.96 -31.31 -53.10
CA ARG A 7 -47.10 -30.93 -52.25
C ARG A 7 -46.79 -31.09 -50.76
N LEU A 8 -46.14 -32.19 -50.36
CA LEU A 8 -45.75 -32.43 -48.98
C LEU A 8 -44.72 -31.42 -48.48
N THR A 9 -43.68 -31.10 -49.26
CA THR A 9 -42.71 -30.05 -48.91
C THR A 9 -43.33 -28.66 -48.94
N ALA A 10 -44.25 -28.37 -49.86
CA ALA A 10 -44.97 -27.09 -49.85
C ALA A 10 -45.94 -26.97 -48.66
N GLN A 11 -46.64 -28.05 -48.27
CA GLN A 11 -47.48 -28.08 -47.08
C GLN A 11 -46.67 -28.00 -45.79
N LEU A 12 -45.48 -28.62 -45.75
CA LEU A 12 -44.57 -28.59 -44.61
C LEU A 12 -43.86 -27.23 -44.51
N GLN A 13 -43.44 -26.62 -45.63
CA GLN A 13 -42.95 -25.24 -45.65
C GLN A 13 -44.06 -24.24 -45.28
N LEU A 14 -45.28 -24.40 -45.80
CA LEU A 14 -46.40 -23.52 -45.47
C LEU A 14 -46.87 -23.71 -44.02
N GLY A 15 -46.76 -24.92 -43.46
CA GLY A 15 -46.95 -25.20 -42.04
C GLY A 15 -45.86 -24.56 -41.17
N ILE A 16 -44.59 -24.63 -41.59
CA ILE A 16 -43.45 -23.98 -40.92
C ILE A 16 -43.57 -22.45 -41.01
N THR A 17 -43.95 -21.88 -42.15
CA THR A 17 -44.14 -20.42 -42.26
C THR A 17 -45.39 -19.94 -41.52
N LEU A 18 -46.45 -20.75 -41.37
CA LEU A 18 -47.52 -20.47 -40.42
C LEU A 18 -47.03 -20.55 -38.97
N LEU A 19 -46.23 -21.54 -38.59
CA LEU A 19 -45.61 -21.62 -37.26
C LEU A 19 -44.73 -20.40 -36.93
N ILE A 20 -43.96 -19.92 -37.92
CA ILE A 20 -43.09 -18.74 -37.77
C ILE A 20 -43.89 -17.43 -37.83
N ALA A 21 -44.90 -17.31 -38.70
CA ALA A 21 -45.71 -16.09 -38.85
C ALA A 21 -46.79 -15.94 -37.77
N CYS A 22 -47.29 -17.04 -37.20
CA CYS A 22 -48.03 -17.02 -35.93
C CYS A 22 -47.11 -16.77 -34.72
N GLY A 23 -45.78 -16.67 -34.94
CA GLY A 23 -44.84 -15.95 -34.08
C GLY A 23 -45.09 -14.43 -34.04
N CYS A 24 -46.36 -14.01 -33.99
CA CYS A 24 -46.73 -12.71 -33.47
C CYS A 24 -46.34 -12.68 -32.00
N ALA A 25 -45.11 -12.27 -31.70
CA ALA A 25 -44.77 -11.79 -30.38
C ALA A 25 -45.60 -10.51 -30.14
N PRO A 26 -46.62 -10.52 -29.26
CA PRO A 26 -47.28 -9.28 -28.88
C PRO A 26 -46.25 -8.33 -28.25
N THR A 27 -46.45 -7.02 -28.42
CA THR A 27 -45.56 -5.98 -27.85
C THR A 27 -45.50 -5.98 -26.32
N GLN A 28 -46.37 -6.75 -25.67
CA GLN A 28 -46.28 -7.21 -24.29
C GLN A 28 -46.50 -8.73 -24.28
N PRO A 29 -45.57 -9.57 -23.77
CA PRO A 29 -45.75 -11.02 -23.74
C PRO A 29 -46.97 -11.42 -22.92
N PHE A 30 -47.77 -12.36 -23.43
CA PHE A 30 -48.96 -12.88 -22.74
C PHE A 30 -48.58 -14.04 -21.81
N PHE A 31 -48.76 -13.86 -20.50
CA PHE A 31 -48.43 -14.88 -19.51
C PHE A 31 -49.64 -15.78 -19.19
N LEU A 32 -49.49 -17.08 -19.39
CA LEU A 32 -50.55 -18.09 -19.21
C LEU A 32 -51.15 -18.19 -17.79
N ASN A 33 -50.56 -17.53 -16.80
CA ASN A 33 -50.99 -17.58 -15.40
C ASN A 33 -50.71 -16.25 -14.67
N GLU A 34 -51.01 -15.12 -15.33
CA GLU A 34 -50.76 -13.78 -14.80
C GLU A 34 -51.68 -13.47 -13.60
N SER A 35 -51.09 -13.26 -12.43
CA SER A 35 -51.83 -12.80 -11.24
C SER A 35 -52.31 -11.35 -11.46
N PRO A 36 -53.61 -11.02 -11.32
CA PRO A 36 -54.18 -9.72 -11.74
C PRO A 36 -53.57 -8.44 -11.12
N ASP A 37 -52.74 -8.60 -10.10
CA ASP A 37 -52.34 -7.55 -9.17
C ASP A 37 -50.82 -7.29 -9.19
N LEU A 38 -50.03 -8.21 -9.79
CA LEU A 38 -48.54 -8.31 -9.75
C LEU A 38 -47.85 -8.15 -8.38
N ASN A 39 -48.59 -7.92 -7.29
CA ASN A 39 -48.07 -7.60 -5.97
C ASN A 39 -47.15 -8.67 -5.38
N TYR A 40 -47.22 -9.93 -5.80
CA TYR A 40 -46.21 -10.93 -5.44
C TYR A 40 -44.80 -10.54 -5.93
N TYR A 41 -44.66 -10.13 -7.19
CA TYR A 41 -43.39 -9.71 -7.77
C TYR A 41 -42.95 -8.34 -7.27
N LEU A 42 -43.86 -7.39 -7.11
CA LEU A 42 -43.52 -6.07 -6.56
C LEU A 42 -43.08 -6.16 -5.09
N ASN A 43 -43.77 -6.97 -4.27
CA ASN A 43 -43.38 -7.19 -2.88
C ASN A 43 -42.09 -8.01 -2.79
N SER A 44 -41.92 -9.08 -3.58
CA SER A 44 -40.67 -9.87 -3.56
C SER A 44 -39.46 -9.07 -4.05
N ALA A 45 -39.59 -8.26 -5.11
CA ALA A 45 -38.51 -7.40 -5.60
C ALA A 45 -38.24 -6.16 -4.71
N THR A 46 -39.06 -5.91 -3.68
CA THR A 46 -38.85 -4.84 -2.68
C THR A 46 -38.75 -5.39 -1.24
N GLN A 47 -38.77 -6.71 -1.07
CA GLN A 47 -38.57 -7.36 0.22
C GLN A 47 -37.10 -7.27 0.62
N ILE A 48 -36.88 -6.83 1.86
CA ILE A 48 -35.55 -6.84 2.48
C ILE A 48 -35.32 -8.26 2.98
N GLU A 49 -34.80 -9.11 2.11
CA GLU A 49 -34.31 -10.44 2.48
C GLU A 49 -33.00 -10.31 3.26
N TYR A 50 -32.83 -11.12 4.31
CA TYR A 50 -31.54 -11.25 4.98
C TYR A 50 -30.62 -12.12 4.12
N PRO A 51 -29.38 -11.70 3.84
CA PRO A 51 -28.47 -12.48 3.01
C PRO A 51 -28.03 -13.74 3.74
N ASP A 52 -28.06 -14.88 3.05
CA ASP A 52 -27.52 -16.15 3.55
C ASP A 52 -25.99 -16.11 3.50
N VAL A 53 -25.35 -16.03 4.67
CA VAL A 53 -23.91 -15.80 4.83
C VAL A 53 -23.37 -16.72 5.93
N ASP A 54 -22.61 -17.74 5.52
CA ASP A 54 -21.96 -18.70 6.42
C ASP A 54 -20.69 -18.07 7.05
N VAL A 55 -20.90 -17.20 8.04
CA VAL A 55 -19.84 -16.56 8.85
C VAL A 55 -20.22 -16.64 10.32
N GLU A 56 -19.35 -17.30 11.10
CA GLU A 56 -19.49 -17.40 12.56
C GLU A 56 -19.32 -16.02 13.22
N SER A 57 -20.27 -15.67 14.08
CA SER A 57 -20.20 -14.47 14.93
C SER A 57 -19.10 -14.62 15.98
N LEU A 58 -18.23 -13.61 16.10
CA LEU A 58 -17.16 -13.57 17.09
C LEU A 58 -17.69 -13.77 18.53
N PRO A 59 -17.03 -14.57 19.39
CA PRO A 59 -17.38 -14.68 20.81
C PRO A 59 -17.44 -13.31 21.51
N GLU A 60 -16.57 -12.38 21.10
CA GLU A 60 -16.51 -11.01 21.62
C GLU A 60 -17.77 -10.17 21.33
N THR A 61 -18.65 -10.61 20.41
CA THR A 61 -19.94 -9.97 20.12
C THR A 61 -21.15 -10.73 20.65
N THR A 62 -21.05 -12.04 20.90
CA THR A 62 -22.15 -12.88 21.41
C THR A 62 -22.11 -13.11 22.91
N GLU A 63 -20.92 -13.15 23.53
CA GLU A 63 -20.72 -13.37 24.97
C GLU A 63 -20.47 -12.06 25.75
N ALA A 64 -20.60 -10.89 25.09
CA ALA A 64 -20.40 -9.59 25.69
C ALA A 64 -21.37 -9.33 26.87
N LEU A 65 -20.82 -8.89 28.00
CA LEU A 65 -21.57 -8.65 29.23
C LEU A 65 -22.31 -7.28 29.21
N PRO A 66 -23.30 -7.06 30.11
CA PRO A 66 -23.93 -5.75 30.27
C PRO A 66 -22.91 -4.67 30.66
N PRO A 67 -23.07 -3.43 30.16
CA PRO A 67 -22.05 -2.39 30.30
C PRO A 67 -21.74 -2.02 31.75
N LEU A 68 -20.47 -1.66 32.00
CA LEU A 68 -20.04 -1.04 33.25
C LEU A 68 -20.65 0.36 33.36
N ALA A 69 -21.18 0.68 34.54
CA ALA A 69 -21.92 1.92 34.78
C ALA A 69 -21.87 2.29 36.27
N ILE A 70 -22.24 3.53 36.62
CA ILE A 70 -22.24 4.01 38.03
C ILE A 70 -23.15 3.16 38.95
N GLY A 71 -24.14 2.45 38.37
CA GLY A 71 -25.01 1.50 39.08
C GLY A 71 -24.57 0.03 39.02
N ASN A 72 -23.49 -0.30 38.32
CA ASN A 72 -22.98 -1.66 38.10
C ASN A 72 -21.45 -1.67 38.21
N HIS A 73 -20.94 -2.01 39.40
CA HIS A 73 -19.51 -2.01 39.74
C HIS A 73 -18.95 -3.42 39.99
N ASP A 74 -19.64 -4.46 39.52
CA ASP A 74 -19.24 -5.86 39.69
C ASP A 74 -18.16 -6.25 38.65
N TYR A 75 -16.98 -5.64 38.77
CA TYR A 75 -15.83 -5.85 37.88
C TYR A 75 -14.54 -6.21 38.63
N GLN A 76 -13.60 -6.85 37.93
CA GLN A 76 -12.24 -7.11 38.43
C GLN A 76 -11.23 -6.21 37.70
N PHE A 77 -10.33 -5.54 38.43
CA PHE A 77 -9.25 -4.79 37.78
C PHE A 77 -8.29 -5.72 37.03
N TRP A 78 -8.00 -5.40 35.77
CA TRP A 78 -6.97 -6.05 34.97
C TRP A 78 -5.82 -5.06 34.76
N ASP A 79 -4.72 -5.31 35.46
CA ASP A 79 -3.47 -4.57 35.28
C ASP A 79 -2.83 -4.92 33.94
N LEU A 80 -2.49 -3.89 33.16
CA LEU A 80 -2.03 -4.03 31.78
C LEU A 80 -0.92 -3.01 31.48
N THR A 81 0.18 -3.47 30.89
CA THR A 81 1.25 -2.61 30.35
C THR A 81 0.95 -2.13 28.92
N LEU A 82 1.65 -1.09 28.47
CA LEU A 82 1.61 -0.61 27.08
C LEU A 82 2.15 -1.64 26.09
N GLU A 83 3.14 -2.45 26.50
CA GLU A 83 3.67 -3.55 25.67
C GLU A 83 2.61 -4.65 25.50
N GLU A 84 1.93 -5.07 26.56
CA GLU A 84 0.83 -6.04 26.47
C GLU A 84 -0.37 -5.49 25.68
N ALA A 85 -0.75 -4.21 25.89
CA ALA A 85 -1.83 -3.57 25.15
C ALA A 85 -1.57 -3.54 23.64
N THR A 86 -0.37 -3.15 23.23
CA THR A 86 0.03 -3.14 21.80
C THR A 86 0.18 -4.55 21.24
N ASN A 87 0.71 -5.50 22.01
CA ASN A 87 0.82 -6.90 21.60
C ASN A 87 -0.56 -7.56 21.36
N ILE A 88 -1.52 -7.37 22.27
CA ILE A 88 -2.89 -7.89 22.13
C ILE A 88 -3.59 -7.26 20.91
N ALA A 89 -3.46 -5.94 20.71
CA ALA A 89 -4.00 -5.26 19.54
C ALA A 89 -3.44 -5.83 18.23
N LEU A 90 -2.13 -6.11 18.16
CA LEU A 90 -1.49 -6.68 16.97
C LEU A 90 -1.84 -8.16 16.74
N GLN A 91 -2.18 -8.93 17.78
CA GLN A 91 -2.64 -10.31 17.64
C GLN A 91 -4.11 -10.39 17.16
N ASN A 92 -4.96 -9.48 17.61
CA ASN A 92 -6.40 -9.50 17.31
C ASN A 92 -6.78 -8.76 16.01
N ALA A 93 -5.97 -7.81 15.54
CA ALA A 93 -6.26 -6.97 14.38
C ALA A 93 -6.23 -7.74 13.04
N LYS A 94 -7.40 -8.25 12.61
CA LYS A 94 -7.65 -8.72 11.23
C LYS A 94 -7.84 -7.53 10.27
N PHE A 95 -8.54 -6.50 10.75
CA PHE A 95 -8.64 -5.16 10.17
C PHE A 95 -8.07 -4.14 11.16
N PHE A 96 -7.42 -3.09 10.66
CA PHE A 96 -6.81 -2.05 11.48
C PHE A 96 -7.82 -0.94 11.78
N VAL A 97 -8.45 -0.95 12.97
CA VAL A 97 -9.52 -0.02 13.41
C VAL A 97 -9.01 1.43 13.63
N THR A 98 -8.49 2.01 12.55
CA THR A 98 -7.78 3.29 12.47
C THR A 98 -8.15 3.96 11.15
N THR A 99 -8.09 5.30 11.09
CA THR A 99 -8.25 5.98 9.79
C THR A 99 -6.95 5.95 9.00
N SER A 100 -7.04 6.04 7.67
CA SER A 100 -5.86 6.29 6.84
C SER A 100 -5.28 7.70 7.11
N GLY A 101 -4.02 7.89 6.70
CA GLY A 101 -3.36 9.21 6.70
C GLY A 101 -2.83 9.73 8.05
N ILE A 102 -2.10 10.84 7.98
CA ILE A 102 -1.25 11.40 9.05
C ILE A 102 -1.97 12.45 9.93
N ALA A 103 -3.20 12.17 10.34
CA ALA A 103 -3.95 13.00 11.28
C ALA A 103 -3.56 12.71 12.74
N GLU A 104 -3.36 13.76 13.54
CA GLU A 104 -2.94 13.70 14.96
C GLU A 104 -4.10 13.25 15.84
N THR A 105 -5.27 13.89 15.72
CA THR A 105 -6.52 13.50 16.37
C THR A 105 -7.47 12.79 15.39
N ARG A 106 -8.19 11.78 15.88
CA ARG A 106 -9.21 11.00 15.16
C ARG A 106 -10.43 10.83 16.07
N GLN A 107 -11.63 10.91 15.52
CA GLN A 107 -12.89 10.73 16.27
C GLN A 107 -13.82 9.79 15.52
N ASN A 108 -14.68 9.08 16.26
CA ASN A 108 -15.76 8.24 15.72
C ASN A 108 -15.27 7.24 14.65
N VAL A 109 -14.17 6.52 14.94
CA VAL A 109 -13.59 5.54 14.02
C VAL A 109 -14.50 4.32 13.85
N ALA A 110 -15.16 3.87 14.93
CA ALA A 110 -16.15 2.80 14.87
C ALA A 110 -17.32 3.13 13.91
N ASP A 111 -17.91 4.32 14.00
CA ASP A 111 -18.98 4.77 13.10
C ASP A 111 -18.56 4.72 11.62
N GLN A 112 -17.30 5.09 11.33
CA GLN A 112 -16.74 5.00 9.99
C GLN A 112 -16.62 3.54 9.54
N PHE A 113 -16.08 2.66 10.38
CA PHE A 113 -15.96 1.23 10.09
C PHE A 113 -17.31 0.53 9.86
N ILE A 114 -18.35 0.91 10.62
CA ILE A 114 -19.70 0.33 10.50
C ILE A 114 -20.44 0.83 9.24
N SER A 115 -20.13 2.03 8.75
CA SER A 115 -20.81 2.65 7.60
C SER A 115 -20.03 2.60 6.28
N GLY A 116 -18.73 2.27 6.30
CA GLY A 116 -17.89 2.11 5.12
C GLY A 116 -17.93 0.71 4.52
N SER A 117 -17.21 0.52 3.41
CA SER A 117 -16.98 -0.79 2.79
C SER A 117 -15.60 -1.34 3.13
N SER A 118 -15.42 -2.66 3.12
CA SER A 118 -14.14 -3.37 3.37
C SER A 118 -12.93 -2.68 2.73
N ASP A 119 -13.05 -2.34 1.45
CA ASP A 119 -11.98 -1.83 0.59
C ASP A 119 -11.50 -0.40 0.96
N GLN A 120 -12.16 0.25 1.92
CA GLN A 120 -11.77 1.54 2.49
C GLN A 120 -10.87 1.40 3.72
N PHE A 121 -10.77 0.19 4.28
CA PHE A 121 -10.11 -0.09 5.56
C PHE A 121 -8.97 -1.09 5.38
N GLY A 122 -7.88 -0.83 6.08
CA GLY A 122 -6.70 -1.68 6.03
C GLY A 122 -6.93 -3.06 6.65
N SER A 123 -6.48 -4.10 5.97
CA SER A 123 -6.54 -5.49 6.47
C SER A 123 -5.21 -6.22 6.30
N VAL A 124 -5.01 -7.27 7.10
CA VAL A 124 -3.87 -8.19 6.95
C VAL A 124 -3.93 -8.95 5.61
N TYR A 125 -5.09 -8.99 4.95
CA TYR A 125 -5.30 -9.69 3.68
C TYR A 125 -4.93 -8.84 2.45
N ASP A 126 -4.81 -7.51 2.57
CA ASP A 126 -4.66 -6.58 1.44
C ASP A 126 -3.49 -6.94 0.51
N VAL A 127 -2.34 -7.29 1.09
CA VAL A 127 -1.13 -7.67 0.35
C VAL A 127 -1.33 -8.99 -0.40
N ALA A 128 -1.96 -9.98 0.24
CA ALA A 128 -2.25 -11.29 -0.38
C ALA A 128 -3.30 -11.16 -1.51
N ILE A 129 -4.33 -10.33 -1.31
CA ILE A 129 -5.32 -10.00 -2.34
C ILE A 129 -4.63 -9.29 -3.52
N GLN A 130 -3.75 -8.33 -3.28
CA GLN A 130 -3.00 -7.64 -4.34
C GLN A 130 -2.02 -8.58 -5.07
N GLN A 131 -1.44 -9.57 -4.39
CA GLN A 131 -0.61 -10.62 -5.02
C GLN A 131 -1.43 -11.61 -5.87
N SER A 132 -2.66 -11.95 -5.45
CA SER A 132 -3.52 -12.93 -6.13
C SER A 132 -4.52 -12.35 -7.13
N THR A 133 -4.65 -11.02 -7.21
CA THR A 133 -5.57 -10.32 -8.13
C THR A 133 -5.27 -10.69 -9.59
N THR A 134 -6.25 -11.26 -10.30
CA THR A 134 -6.15 -11.58 -11.73
C THR A 134 -6.81 -10.53 -12.61
N GLN A 135 -6.29 -10.30 -13.82
CA GLN A 135 -7.00 -9.49 -14.81
C GLN A 135 -8.23 -10.24 -15.35
N SER A 136 -9.35 -9.54 -15.51
CA SER A 136 -10.58 -10.08 -16.14
C SER A 136 -10.48 -10.25 -17.66
N VAL A 137 -9.33 -9.92 -18.26
CA VAL A 137 -9.03 -10.15 -19.69
C VAL A 137 -8.35 -11.51 -19.83
N PRO A 138 -9.02 -12.54 -20.37
CA PRO A 138 -8.41 -13.86 -20.50
C PRO A 138 -7.25 -13.85 -21.49
N LEU A 139 -6.35 -14.83 -21.32
CA LEU A 139 -5.23 -15.06 -22.24
C LEU A 139 -5.80 -15.34 -23.65
N THR A 140 -5.62 -14.40 -24.57
CA THR A 140 -6.34 -14.38 -25.85
C THR A 140 -5.51 -15.01 -26.98
N VAL A 141 -6.12 -16.01 -27.63
CA VAL A 141 -5.58 -16.75 -28.77
C VAL A 141 -6.35 -16.36 -30.03
N ASP A 142 -5.69 -16.28 -31.19
CA ASP A 142 -6.35 -16.10 -32.47
C ASP A 142 -7.03 -17.41 -32.98
N SER A 143 -7.81 -17.31 -34.06
CA SER A 143 -8.48 -18.48 -34.66
C SER A 143 -7.50 -19.57 -35.15
N ASN A 144 -6.22 -19.23 -35.32
CA ASN A 144 -5.18 -20.11 -35.82
C ASN A 144 -4.34 -20.71 -34.67
N GLY A 145 -4.74 -20.51 -33.41
CA GLY A 145 -4.05 -21.05 -32.24
C GLY A 145 -2.84 -20.23 -31.75
N ASN A 146 -2.62 -19.01 -32.24
CA ASN A 146 -1.50 -18.16 -31.82
C ASN A 146 -1.87 -17.23 -30.67
N ARG A 147 -1.02 -17.14 -29.63
CA ARG A 147 -1.21 -16.13 -28.56
C ARG A 147 -1.08 -14.72 -29.13
N THR A 148 -2.13 -13.93 -28.98
CA THR A 148 -2.13 -12.54 -29.44
C THR A 148 -1.27 -11.66 -28.52
N LEU A 149 -0.53 -10.71 -29.10
CA LEU A 149 0.25 -9.74 -28.32
C LEU A 149 -0.68 -8.64 -27.78
N PRO A 150 -0.54 -8.21 -26.51
CA PRO A 150 -1.37 -7.15 -25.91
C PRO A 150 -1.35 -5.85 -26.72
N ARG A 151 -2.52 -5.35 -27.10
CA ARG A 151 -2.68 -4.17 -27.95
C ARG A 151 -2.91 -2.87 -27.15
N GLY A 152 -1.93 -2.43 -26.37
CA GLY A 152 -2.04 -1.15 -25.66
C GLY A 152 -0.86 -0.73 -24.79
N VAL A 153 -0.94 0.47 -24.22
CA VAL A 153 -0.14 0.85 -23.03
C VAL A 153 -0.87 0.25 -21.84
N LEU A 154 -0.27 -0.73 -21.18
CA LEU A 154 -0.71 -1.21 -19.87
C LEU A 154 -0.30 -0.16 -18.81
N ARG A 155 -1.18 0.07 -17.83
CA ARG A 155 -0.94 0.99 -16.71
C ARG A 155 -0.86 0.25 -15.39
N ALA A 156 -0.32 0.91 -14.36
CA ALA A 156 -0.20 0.35 -13.01
C ALA A 156 -1.51 -0.24 -12.50
N ASN A 157 -2.61 0.50 -12.65
CA ASN A 157 -3.96 0.13 -12.22
C ASN A 157 -4.70 -0.84 -13.16
N GLN A 158 -4.00 -1.44 -14.13
CA GLN A 158 -4.56 -2.40 -15.10
C GLN A 158 -3.81 -3.74 -15.13
N VAL A 159 -2.69 -3.85 -14.42
CA VAL A 159 -1.98 -5.12 -14.24
C VAL A 159 -2.45 -5.75 -12.92
N GLY A 160 -2.68 -7.06 -12.92
CA GLY A 160 -2.96 -7.82 -11.72
C GLY A 160 -1.74 -8.00 -10.81
N GLY A 161 -1.80 -9.01 -9.95
CA GLY A 161 -0.70 -9.45 -9.12
C GLY A 161 0.44 -10.10 -9.90
N VAL A 162 1.50 -10.46 -9.19
CA VAL A 162 2.76 -10.90 -9.82
C VAL A 162 2.59 -12.22 -10.58
N GLU A 163 1.80 -13.17 -10.06
CA GLU A 163 1.56 -14.45 -10.73
C GLU A 163 0.64 -14.30 -11.97
N ASP A 164 -0.34 -13.39 -11.97
CA ASP A 164 -1.15 -13.02 -13.15
C ASP A 164 -0.25 -12.45 -14.28
N ALA A 165 0.65 -11.53 -13.92
CA ALA A 165 1.62 -10.97 -14.86
C ALA A 165 2.68 -11.99 -15.33
N LEU A 166 2.96 -13.05 -14.57
CA LEU A 166 3.85 -14.14 -14.96
C LEU A 166 3.16 -15.18 -15.87
N ALA A 167 1.88 -15.48 -15.60
CA ALA A 167 1.05 -16.36 -16.44
C ALA A 167 0.90 -15.83 -17.89
N GLU A 168 1.15 -14.54 -18.13
CA GLU A 168 1.30 -13.97 -19.47
C GLU A 168 2.34 -14.73 -20.34
N PHE A 169 3.33 -15.38 -19.73
CA PHE A 169 4.39 -16.16 -20.39
C PHE A 169 4.12 -17.67 -20.47
N ASP A 170 3.02 -18.17 -19.92
CA ASP A 170 2.76 -19.61 -19.91
C ASP A 170 2.31 -20.17 -21.25
N ALA A 171 2.40 -21.51 -21.36
CA ALA A 171 1.97 -22.25 -22.53
C ALA A 171 0.46 -22.46 -22.46
N GLN A 172 -0.26 -21.94 -23.45
CA GLN A 172 -1.70 -22.06 -23.58
C GLN A 172 -2.05 -23.09 -24.66
N ALA A 173 -2.76 -24.14 -24.24
CA ALA A 173 -3.44 -25.04 -25.17
C ALA A 173 -4.78 -24.42 -25.61
N SER A 174 -5.15 -24.66 -26.86
CA SER A 174 -6.41 -24.21 -27.46
C SER A 174 -6.87 -25.22 -28.51
N GLY A 175 -8.16 -25.24 -28.81
CA GLY A 175 -8.68 -26.07 -29.89
C GLY A 175 -10.16 -25.81 -30.16
N PHE A 176 -10.62 -26.23 -31.32
CA PHE A 176 -12.02 -26.15 -31.72
C PHE A 176 -12.39 -27.30 -32.66
N ILE A 177 -13.68 -27.58 -32.79
CA ILE A 177 -14.25 -28.42 -33.83
C ILE A 177 -15.41 -27.63 -34.43
N SER A 178 -15.40 -27.45 -35.75
CA SER A 178 -16.44 -26.78 -36.52
C SER A 178 -16.94 -27.70 -37.63
N TYR A 179 -18.24 -27.98 -37.62
CA TYR A 179 -18.95 -28.67 -38.69
C TYR A 179 -19.79 -27.66 -39.47
N SER A 180 -19.75 -27.74 -40.80
CA SER A 180 -20.59 -26.94 -41.69
C SER A 180 -21.12 -27.79 -42.84
N ASN A 181 -22.44 -27.96 -42.88
CA ASN A 181 -23.14 -28.43 -44.06
C ASN A 181 -23.40 -27.25 -45.03
N THR A 182 -23.24 -27.49 -46.32
CA THR A 182 -23.59 -26.56 -47.40
C THR A 182 -24.49 -27.26 -48.41
N ASP A 183 -25.82 -27.21 -48.24
CA ASP A 183 -26.78 -27.49 -49.31
C ASP A 183 -27.23 -26.19 -49.98
N ARG A 184 -26.93 -26.02 -51.28
CA ARG A 184 -27.44 -24.91 -52.09
C ARG A 184 -27.47 -25.20 -53.60
N PRO A 185 -28.48 -24.68 -54.32
CA PRO A 185 -28.41 -24.62 -55.78
C PRO A 185 -27.27 -23.69 -56.21
N ARG A 186 -26.52 -24.09 -57.24
CA ARG A 186 -25.48 -23.28 -57.89
C ARG A 186 -25.93 -22.95 -59.31
N ASN A 187 -25.65 -21.73 -59.78
CA ASN A 187 -25.89 -21.32 -61.16
C ASN A 187 -24.81 -21.88 -62.10
N SER A 188 -24.74 -23.22 -62.18
CA SER A 188 -23.77 -23.99 -62.95
C SER A 188 -24.40 -25.28 -63.43
N GLY A 189 -24.18 -25.66 -64.70
CA GLY A 189 -24.64 -26.94 -65.24
C GLY A 189 -23.98 -28.15 -64.58
N ASN A 190 -24.58 -29.33 -64.75
CA ASN A 190 -23.97 -30.59 -64.34
C ASN A 190 -22.84 -30.96 -65.32
N SER A 191 -21.65 -31.23 -64.78
CA SER A 191 -20.42 -31.59 -65.50
C SER A 191 -19.50 -32.37 -64.57
N ALA A 192 -18.39 -32.92 -65.07
CA ALA A 192 -17.39 -33.63 -64.25
C ALA A 192 -16.77 -32.78 -63.12
N VAL A 193 -16.94 -31.46 -63.17
CA VAL A 193 -16.37 -30.46 -62.23
C VAL A 193 -17.46 -29.67 -61.48
N SER A 194 -18.75 -29.90 -61.78
CA SER A 194 -19.84 -29.05 -61.24
C SER A 194 -21.18 -29.76 -61.17
N THR A 195 -21.99 -29.41 -60.17
CA THR A 195 -23.39 -29.81 -60.05
C THR A 195 -24.26 -28.57 -59.81
N SER A 196 -25.47 -28.58 -60.35
CA SER A 196 -26.49 -27.54 -60.15
C SER A 196 -27.11 -27.56 -58.75
N LEU A 197 -27.06 -28.70 -58.05
CA LEU A 197 -27.40 -28.82 -56.63
C LEU A 197 -26.17 -29.32 -55.88
N PHE A 198 -25.51 -28.43 -55.14
CA PHE A 198 -24.26 -28.72 -54.45
C PHE A 198 -24.52 -28.97 -52.97
N GLN A 199 -24.05 -30.12 -52.50
CA GLN A 199 -24.08 -30.57 -51.11
C GLN A 199 -22.63 -30.86 -50.67
N SER A 200 -22.26 -30.34 -49.50
CA SER A 200 -20.92 -30.50 -48.88
C SER A 200 -21.08 -30.64 -47.38
N ASP A 201 -20.32 -31.55 -46.79
CA ASP A 201 -20.20 -31.75 -45.35
C ASP A 201 -18.73 -31.60 -44.98
N ASP A 202 -18.41 -30.43 -44.41
CA ASP A 202 -17.06 -30.02 -44.10
C ASP A 202 -16.86 -30.01 -42.57
N VAL A 203 -15.83 -30.70 -42.07
CA VAL A 203 -15.43 -30.70 -40.66
C VAL A 203 -14.01 -30.19 -40.55
N THR A 204 -13.78 -29.15 -39.73
CA THR A 204 -12.43 -28.73 -39.33
C THR A 204 -12.28 -28.92 -37.81
N ALA A 205 -11.23 -29.61 -37.39
CA ALA A 205 -10.81 -29.73 -36.00
C ALA A 205 -9.37 -29.22 -35.87
N GLN A 206 -9.11 -28.40 -34.86
CA GLN A 206 -7.78 -27.82 -34.61
C GLN A 206 -7.41 -28.00 -33.14
N ALA A 207 -6.14 -28.34 -32.87
CA ALA A 207 -5.54 -28.31 -31.55
C ALA A 207 -4.18 -27.60 -31.64
N ALA A 208 -3.91 -26.64 -30.76
CA ALA A 208 -2.71 -25.82 -30.79
C ALA A 208 -2.16 -25.56 -29.38
N ILE A 209 -0.85 -25.68 -29.22
CA ILE A 209 -0.11 -25.31 -28.01
C ILE A 209 0.76 -24.10 -28.34
N SER A 210 0.67 -23.06 -27.52
CA SER A 210 1.19 -21.73 -27.85
C SER A 210 1.88 -21.08 -26.65
N LYS A 211 3.14 -20.64 -26.80
CA LYS A 211 3.92 -20.03 -25.71
C LYS A 211 4.55 -18.70 -26.13
N ARG A 212 4.49 -17.71 -25.24
CA ARG A 212 5.15 -16.42 -25.41
C ARG A 212 6.46 -16.38 -24.60
N PHE A 213 7.51 -15.83 -25.20
CA PHE A 213 8.80 -15.64 -24.56
C PHE A 213 8.97 -14.21 -24.05
N ALA A 214 9.81 -14.04 -23.02
CA ALA A 214 10.17 -12.71 -22.49
C ALA A 214 10.86 -11.80 -23.52
N THR A 215 11.32 -12.31 -24.67
CA THR A 215 11.84 -11.52 -25.80
C THR A 215 10.74 -10.87 -26.65
N GLY A 216 9.46 -11.17 -26.38
CA GLY A 216 8.30 -10.76 -27.18
C GLY A 216 7.92 -11.73 -28.29
N GLY A 217 8.74 -12.77 -28.55
CA GLY A 217 8.42 -13.80 -29.53
C GLY A 217 7.33 -14.75 -29.05
N VAL A 218 6.59 -15.34 -29.98
CA VAL A 218 5.59 -16.40 -29.74
C VAL A 218 5.96 -17.61 -30.59
N ALA A 219 5.98 -18.80 -29.99
CA ALA A 219 6.08 -20.07 -30.71
C ALA A 219 4.79 -20.86 -30.53
N THR A 220 4.29 -21.43 -31.62
CA THR A 220 3.07 -22.22 -31.67
C THR A 220 3.32 -23.54 -32.41
N LEU A 221 2.73 -24.62 -31.89
CA LEU A 221 2.71 -25.93 -32.52
C LEU A 221 1.24 -26.33 -32.62
N ARG A 222 0.75 -26.57 -33.85
CA ARG A 222 -0.67 -26.85 -34.10
C ARG A 222 -0.86 -28.04 -35.01
N HIS A 223 -1.86 -28.85 -34.66
CA HIS A 223 -2.39 -29.96 -35.43
C HIS A 223 -3.76 -29.54 -35.96
N GLN A 224 -3.95 -29.60 -37.28
CA GLN A 224 -5.20 -29.29 -37.95
C GLN A 224 -5.67 -30.50 -38.76
N LEU A 225 -6.95 -30.82 -38.63
CA LEU A 225 -7.66 -31.85 -39.37
C LEU A 225 -8.79 -31.17 -40.14
N VAL A 226 -8.82 -31.33 -41.46
CA VAL A 226 -9.90 -30.90 -42.33
C VAL A 226 -10.44 -32.14 -43.05
N TYR A 227 -11.75 -32.33 -43.03
CA TYR A 227 -12.47 -33.35 -43.78
C TYR A 227 -13.48 -32.66 -44.70
N GLY A 228 -13.48 -33.01 -46.00
CA GLY A 228 -14.30 -32.36 -47.02
C GLY A 228 -15.05 -33.35 -47.92
N HIS A 229 -16.24 -33.77 -47.51
CA HIS A 229 -17.13 -34.58 -48.37
C HIS A 229 -18.00 -33.67 -49.24
N ASN A 230 -18.11 -33.93 -50.54
CA ASN A 230 -19.11 -33.25 -51.39
C ASN A 230 -19.57 -34.07 -52.59
N ASN A 231 -20.76 -33.70 -53.10
CA ASN A 231 -21.46 -34.40 -54.17
C ASN A 231 -20.99 -34.03 -55.60
N LEU A 232 -19.73 -33.59 -55.76
CA LEU A 232 -19.14 -33.43 -57.08
C LEU A 232 -18.92 -34.82 -57.73
N PRO A 233 -19.17 -34.99 -59.04
CA PRO A 233 -18.93 -36.28 -59.69
C PRO A 233 -17.47 -36.71 -59.57
N THR A 234 -17.24 -37.93 -59.11
CA THR A 234 -15.92 -38.56 -58.99
C THR A 234 -15.56 -39.34 -60.25
N ALA A 235 -14.31 -39.23 -60.71
CA ALA A 235 -13.82 -39.95 -61.89
C ALA A 235 -12.53 -40.73 -61.59
N PRO A 236 -12.35 -41.94 -62.15
CA PRO A 236 -11.07 -42.63 -62.12
C PRO A 236 -9.99 -41.81 -62.84
N LEU A 237 -8.78 -41.78 -62.27
CA LEU A 237 -7.60 -41.04 -62.74
C LEU A 237 -7.32 -41.19 -64.25
N ALA A 238 -7.63 -42.36 -64.82
CA ALA A 238 -7.41 -42.68 -66.23
C ALA A 238 -8.33 -41.95 -67.23
N LEU A 239 -9.38 -41.23 -66.79
CA LEU A 239 -10.43 -40.71 -67.68
C LEU A 239 -10.62 -39.19 -67.68
N ASN A 240 -10.35 -38.47 -66.59
CA ASN A 240 -10.52 -37.01 -66.54
C ASN A 240 -9.73 -36.35 -65.40
N SER A 241 -8.81 -35.42 -65.73
CA SER A 241 -7.97 -34.70 -64.75
C SER A 241 -8.63 -33.49 -64.08
N ALA A 242 -9.89 -33.18 -64.40
CA ALA A 242 -10.62 -32.03 -63.85
C ALA A 242 -11.65 -32.40 -62.75
N SER A 243 -11.76 -33.67 -62.38
CA SER A 243 -12.75 -34.22 -61.44
C SER A 243 -12.08 -34.70 -60.15
N ARG A 244 -12.83 -34.83 -59.04
CA ARG A 244 -12.28 -35.46 -57.81
C ARG A 244 -12.09 -36.96 -58.05
N VAL A 245 -11.05 -37.55 -57.47
CA VAL A 245 -10.84 -39.01 -57.51
C VAL A 245 -11.71 -39.71 -56.47
N VAL A 246 -11.83 -39.10 -55.28
CA VAL A 246 -12.63 -39.56 -54.14
C VAL A 246 -13.68 -38.51 -53.74
N SER A 247 -14.80 -38.95 -53.14
CA SER A 247 -15.93 -38.07 -52.78
C SER A 247 -15.72 -37.36 -51.43
N SER A 248 -14.82 -37.88 -50.60
CA SER A 248 -14.36 -37.35 -49.33
C SER A 248 -12.83 -37.42 -49.27
N ASP A 249 -12.20 -36.44 -48.64
CA ASP A 249 -10.79 -36.50 -48.27
C ASP A 249 -10.61 -35.98 -46.83
N TYR A 250 -9.54 -36.47 -46.20
CA TYR A 250 -8.96 -35.94 -44.98
C TYR A 250 -7.64 -35.26 -45.33
N THR A 251 -7.48 -34.01 -44.91
CA THR A 251 -6.21 -33.28 -44.87
C THR A 251 -5.82 -33.10 -43.41
N VAL A 252 -4.66 -33.63 -43.03
CA VAL A 252 -4.04 -33.39 -41.72
C VAL A 252 -2.81 -32.52 -41.93
N SER A 253 -2.65 -31.44 -41.17
CA SER A 253 -1.38 -30.72 -41.10
C SER A 253 -0.86 -30.62 -39.66
N MET A 254 0.46 -30.72 -39.55
CA MET A 254 1.18 -30.44 -38.31
C MET A 254 2.09 -29.24 -38.60
N GLU A 255 1.81 -28.10 -37.97
CA GLU A 255 2.45 -26.82 -38.28
C GLU A 255 3.18 -26.26 -37.05
N ALA A 256 4.47 -25.99 -37.21
CA ALA A 256 5.29 -25.27 -36.25
C ALA A 256 5.49 -23.83 -36.75
N GLN A 257 5.15 -22.84 -35.92
CA GLN A 257 5.25 -21.42 -36.26
C GLN A 257 5.98 -20.66 -35.16
N VAL A 258 6.87 -19.74 -35.56
CA VAL A 258 7.61 -18.84 -34.66
C VAL A 258 7.48 -17.43 -35.18
N GLN A 259 6.88 -16.55 -34.39
CA GLN A 259 6.73 -15.12 -34.66
C GLN A 259 7.62 -14.32 -33.70
N GLN A 260 8.54 -13.52 -34.25
CA GLN A 260 9.50 -12.72 -33.50
C GLN A 260 9.36 -11.23 -33.85
N PRO A 261 8.94 -10.36 -32.92
CA PRO A 261 8.95 -8.92 -33.13
C PRO A 261 10.38 -8.37 -33.23
N LEU A 262 10.63 -7.56 -34.25
CA LEU A 262 11.92 -6.99 -34.62
C LEU A 262 12.07 -5.49 -34.29
N MET A 263 10.97 -4.76 -34.04
CA MET A 263 11.00 -3.34 -33.62
C MET A 263 10.07 -3.07 -32.44
N ARG A 264 8.80 -2.70 -32.66
CA ARG A 264 7.82 -2.65 -31.56
C ARG A 264 7.77 -4.00 -30.84
N ASN A 265 7.57 -3.96 -29.53
CA ASN A 265 7.53 -5.11 -28.60
C ASN A 265 8.78 -6.04 -28.57
N ARG A 266 9.90 -5.66 -29.20
CA ARG A 266 11.15 -6.43 -29.14
C ARG A 266 11.84 -6.35 -27.77
N GLY A 267 12.21 -7.51 -27.23
CA GLY A 267 13.18 -7.65 -26.14
C GLY A 267 12.61 -7.63 -24.73
N THR A 268 13.47 -7.94 -23.77
CA THR A 268 13.10 -8.25 -22.38
C THR A 268 12.63 -7.07 -21.55
N LEU A 269 12.94 -5.82 -21.92
CA LEU A 269 12.49 -4.64 -21.16
C LEU A 269 10.96 -4.56 -21.19
N VAL A 270 10.39 -4.32 -22.38
CA VAL A 270 8.98 -3.92 -22.53
C VAL A 270 8.05 -5.07 -22.14
N ASN A 271 8.40 -6.30 -22.50
CA ASN A 271 7.62 -7.48 -22.13
C ASN A 271 7.64 -7.76 -20.63
N ARG A 272 8.70 -7.38 -19.89
CA ARG A 272 8.73 -7.53 -18.42
C ARG A 272 8.16 -6.35 -17.64
N VAL A 273 7.76 -5.24 -18.30
CA VAL A 273 7.16 -4.12 -17.57
C VAL A 273 5.92 -4.55 -16.78
N PRO A 274 4.96 -5.35 -17.29
CA PRO A 274 3.83 -5.81 -16.50
C PRO A 274 4.24 -6.54 -15.21
N VAL A 275 5.18 -7.50 -15.29
CA VAL A 275 5.68 -8.24 -14.11
C VAL A 275 6.32 -7.30 -13.09
N VAL A 276 7.16 -6.37 -13.55
CA VAL A 276 7.80 -5.38 -12.65
C VAL A 276 6.74 -4.44 -12.06
N LEU A 277 5.73 -4.07 -12.83
CA LEU A 277 4.67 -3.14 -12.45
C LEU A 277 3.71 -3.77 -11.42
N ALA A 278 3.39 -5.05 -11.57
CA ALA A 278 2.71 -5.85 -10.55
C ALA A 278 3.52 -5.90 -9.25
N SER A 279 4.83 -6.16 -9.32
CA SER A 279 5.69 -6.16 -8.11
C SER A 279 5.88 -4.76 -7.50
N LEU A 280 5.69 -3.68 -8.28
CA LEU A 280 5.62 -2.31 -7.74
C LEU A 280 4.24 -1.97 -7.16
N ASN A 281 3.16 -2.68 -7.53
CA ASN A 281 1.86 -2.56 -6.85
C ASN A 281 1.91 -3.30 -5.49
N GLU A 282 2.58 -4.45 -5.45
CA GLU A 282 2.92 -5.18 -4.22
C GLU A 282 3.80 -4.34 -3.27
N ASP A 283 4.87 -3.67 -3.77
CA ASP A 283 5.65 -2.73 -2.95
C ASP A 283 4.79 -1.59 -2.36
N VAL A 284 3.75 -1.16 -3.09
CA VAL A 284 2.81 -0.12 -2.64
C VAL A 284 1.89 -0.67 -1.55
N SER A 285 1.31 -1.87 -1.69
CA SER A 285 0.45 -2.45 -0.65
C SER A 285 1.23 -2.80 0.62
N ILE A 286 2.49 -3.23 0.52
CA ILE A 286 3.36 -3.46 1.69
C ILE A 286 3.63 -2.14 2.44
N ALA A 287 3.91 -1.04 1.73
CA ALA A 287 4.10 0.28 2.37
C ALA A 287 2.80 0.84 2.96
N GLU A 288 1.64 0.52 2.38
CA GLU A 288 0.32 0.93 2.86
C GLU A 288 -0.07 0.14 4.12
N TYR A 289 0.17 -1.16 4.15
CA TYR A 289 0.10 -2.02 5.34
C TYR A 289 1.01 -1.52 6.47
N GLU A 290 2.25 -1.11 6.16
CA GLU A 290 3.16 -0.52 7.14
C GLU A 290 2.62 0.78 7.75
N VAL A 291 1.99 1.65 6.95
CA VAL A 291 1.27 2.83 7.47
C VAL A 291 0.15 2.41 8.42
N GLN A 292 -0.65 1.39 8.07
CA GLN A 292 -1.77 0.92 8.89
C GLN A 292 -1.31 0.36 10.24
N VAL A 293 -0.27 -0.50 10.27
CA VAL A 293 0.29 -1.04 11.52
C VAL A 293 0.89 0.07 12.39
N ARG A 294 1.69 0.97 11.80
CA ARG A 294 2.26 2.13 12.53
C ARG A 294 1.17 3.07 13.06
N ASN A 295 0.04 3.19 12.36
CA ASN A 295 -1.12 3.94 12.80
C ASN A 295 -1.82 3.27 13.99
N LEU A 296 -1.96 1.94 14.00
CA LEU A 296 -2.57 1.19 15.11
C LEU A 296 -1.75 1.32 16.39
N VAL A 297 -0.42 1.09 16.32
CA VAL A 297 0.48 1.20 17.48
C VAL A 297 0.37 2.58 18.14
N ARG A 298 0.39 3.64 17.34
CA ARG A 298 0.23 5.02 17.81
C ARG A 298 -1.14 5.29 18.42
N ASP A 299 -2.22 4.81 17.79
CA ASP A 299 -3.58 5.05 18.29
C ASP A 299 -3.86 4.27 19.59
N VAL A 300 -3.28 3.07 19.75
CA VAL A 300 -3.28 2.30 21.02
C VAL A 300 -2.50 3.04 22.11
N GLU A 301 -1.29 3.54 21.82
CA GLU A 301 -0.50 4.31 22.79
C GLU A 301 -1.23 5.57 23.25
N ASN A 302 -1.85 6.31 22.33
CA ASN A 302 -2.66 7.48 22.67
C ASN A 302 -3.83 7.11 23.61
N ALA A 303 -4.59 6.05 23.28
CA ALA A 303 -5.71 5.59 24.09
C ALA A 303 -5.29 5.06 25.48
N TYR A 304 -4.13 4.41 25.57
CA TYR A 304 -3.54 3.96 26.85
C TYR A 304 -3.18 5.15 27.75
N TRP A 305 -2.52 6.18 27.19
CA TRP A 305 -2.21 7.41 27.94
C TRP A 305 -3.46 8.24 28.29
N ASP A 306 -4.51 8.23 27.46
CA ASP A 306 -5.81 8.83 27.79
C ASP A 306 -6.50 8.12 28.97
N LEU A 307 -6.51 6.79 28.98
CA LEU A 307 -7.03 5.98 30.09
C LEU A 307 -6.24 6.22 31.39
N TYR A 308 -4.92 6.34 31.31
CA TYR A 308 -4.06 6.70 32.45
C TYR A 308 -4.44 8.07 33.05
N VAL A 309 -4.69 9.09 32.22
CA VAL A 309 -5.16 10.41 32.70
C VAL A 309 -6.55 10.33 33.31
N ALA A 310 -7.46 9.53 32.74
CA ALA A 310 -8.80 9.31 33.31
C ALA A 310 -8.73 8.69 34.72
N TYR A 311 -7.84 7.71 34.95
CA TYR A 311 -7.59 7.14 36.28
C TYR A 311 -7.02 8.17 37.27
N ARG A 312 -6.07 9.02 36.85
CA ARG A 312 -5.54 10.09 37.71
C ARG A 312 -6.63 11.12 38.07
N ASN A 313 -7.50 11.49 37.12
CA ASN A 313 -8.65 12.36 37.37
C ASN A 313 -9.64 11.75 38.39
N VAL A 314 -9.97 10.45 38.26
CA VAL A 314 -10.78 9.73 39.25
C VAL A 314 -10.10 9.70 40.63
N ALA A 315 -8.80 9.41 40.70
CA ALA A 315 -8.06 9.39 41.97
C ALA A 315 -8.09 10.76 42.68
N THR A 316 -7.75 11.84 41.98
CA THR A 316 -7.82 13.21 42.52
C THR A 316 -9.24 13.59 42.94
N SER A 317 -10.26 13.19 42.15
CA SER A 317 -11.67 13.42 42.47
C SER A 317 -12.14 12.65 43.71
N VAL A 318 -11.65 11.42 43.94
CA VAL A 318 -11.89 10.67 45.19
C VAL A 318 -11.25 11.38 46.39
N VAL A 319 -10.02 11.89 46.26
CA VAL A 319 -9.33 12.64 47.32
C VAL A 319 -10.11 13.92 47.67
N GLY A 320 -10.47 14.75 46.68
CA GLY A 320 -11.25 15.97 46.90
C GLY A 320 -12.65 15.72 47.47
N ARG A 321 -13.33 14.65 47.04
CA ARG A 321 -14.59 14.20 47.65
C ARG A 321 -14.39 13.83 49.12
N ASN A 322 -13.34 13.07 49.44
CA ASN A 322 -13.07 12.62 50.80
C ASN A 322 -12.68 13.78 51.74
N SER A 323 -11.89 14.75 51.27
CA SER A 323 -11.59 15.97 52.04
C SER A 323 -12.86 16.80 52.28
N ALA A 324 -13.71 16.97 51.27
CA ALA A 324 -14.98 17.67 51.42
C ALA A 324 -15.97 16.96 52.38
N ILE A 325 -15.96 15.62 52.47
CA ILE A 325 -16.70 14.89 53.51
C ILE A 325 -16.18 15.27 54.91
N ALA A 326 -14.86 15.23 55.11
CA ALA A 326 -14.26 15.57 56.40
C ALA A 326 -14.54 17.04 56.80
N THR A 327 -14.41 17.98 55.85
CA THR A 327 -14.72 19.40 56.09
C THR A 327 -16.21 19.63 56.35
N ALA A 328 -17.13 18.88 55.71
CA ALA A 328 -18.56 18.95 55.99
C ALA A 328 -18.95 18.35 57.35
N GLN A 329 -18.28 17.28 57.79
CA GLN A 329 -18.42 16.71 59.13
C GLN A 329 -17.92 17.69 60.20
N PHE A 330 -16.76 18.31 59.98
CA PHE A 330 -16.23 19.35 60.88
C PHE A 330 -17.18 20.54 60.98
N ALA A 331 -17.70 21.05 59.86
CA ALA A 331 -18.68 22.14 59.85
C ALA A 331 -19.98 21.78 60.58
N GLN A 332 -20.42 20.51 60.54
CA GLN A 332 -21.57 20.04 61.29
C GLN A 332 -21.28 20.03 62.80
N LEU A 333 -20.15 19.48 63.23
CA LEU A 333 -19.74 19.47 64.64
C LEU A 333 -19.54 20.89 65.20
N ALA A 334 -19.02 21.83 64.39
CA ALA A 334 -18.92 23.23 64.78
C ALA A 334 -20.31 23.88 64.98
N LEU A 335 -21.28 23.59 64.10
CA LEU A 335 -22.66 24.07 64.26
C LEU A 335 -23.34 23.46 65.49
N GLU A 336 -23.15 22.16 65.74
CA GLU A 336 -23.71 21.46 66.91
C GLU A 336 -23.10 21.96 68.23
N ASN A 337 -21.82 22.33 68.24
CA ASN A 337 -21.15 22.99 69.37
C ASN A 337 -21.44 24.51 69.46
N GLY A 338 -22.22 25.08 68.54
CA GLY A 338 -22.56 26.51 68.51
C GLY A 338 -21.42 27.46 68.12
N THR A 339 -20.30 26.95 67.58
CA THR A 339 -19.15 27.75 67.12
C THR A 339 -19.17 28.01 65.61
N GLY A 340 -19.90 27.22 64.82
CA GLY A 340 -20.05 27.37 63.37
C GLY A 340 -21.46 27.80 62.94
N THR A 341 -21.58 28.21 61.68
CA THR A 341 -22.82 28.72 61.09
C THR A 341 -23.50 27.73 60.13
N LEU A 342 -24.81 27.88 59.94
CA LEU A 342 -25.57 27.12 58.94
C LEU A 342 -25.09 27.40 57.50
N GLN A 343 -24.52 28.60 57.25
CA GLN A 343 -23.93 28.96 55.96
C GLN A 343 -22.71 28.10 55.65
N GLU A 344 -21.78 27.95 56.58
CA GLU A 344 -20.56 27.14 56.41
C GLU A 344 -20.88 25.66 56.17
N LEU A 345 -21.83 25.10 56.94
CA LEU A 345 -22.32 23.73 56.71
C LEU A 345 -22.97 23.57 55.33
N SER A 346 -23.69 24.60 54.85
CA SER A 346 -24.31 24.59 53.52
C SER A 346 -23.27 24.69 52.40
N GLN A 347 -22.22 25.52 52.57
CA GLN A 347 -21.10 25.63 51.64
C GLN A 347 -20.30 24.32 51.56
N ALA A 348 -19.94 23.72 52.69
CA ALA A 348 -19.22 22.45 52.71
C ALA A 348 -20.03 21.30 52.09
N LYS A 349 -21.34 21.24 52.34
CA LYS A 349 -22.25 20.29 51.66
C LYS A 349 -22.33 20.54 50.16
N GLY A 350 -22.36 21.80 49.72
CA GLY A 350 -22.28 22.17 48.31
C GLY A 350 -21.00 21.67 47.64
N GLN A 351 -19.84 21.91 48.25
CA GLN A 351 -18.54 21.45 47.76
C GLN A 351 -18.45 19.92 47.70
N TYR A 352 -19.01 19.21 48.68
CA TYR A 352 -19.10 17.75 48.65
C TYR A 352 -19.90 17.24 47.45
N PHE A 353 -21.09 17.82 47.19
CA PHE A 353 -21.88 17.42 46.02
C PHE A 353 -21.21 17.80 44.69
N GLN A 354 -20.45 18.90 44.65
CA GLN A 354 -19.62 19.24 43.49
C GLN A 354 -18.54 18.19 43.22
N PHE A 355 -17.73 17.81 44.22
CA PHE A 355 -16.71 16.76 44.05
C PHE A 355 -17.33 15.38 43.75
N LYS A 356 -18.53 15.08 44.28
CA LYS A 356 -19.28 13.87 43.92
C LYS A 356 -19.68 13.86 42.44
N ALA A 357 -20.21 14.97 41.92
CA ALA A 357 -20.56 15.10 40.51
C ALA A 357 -19.31 15.07 39.59
N GLN A 358 -18.19 15.64 40.03
CA GLN A 358 -16.91 15.55 39.33
C GLN A 358 -16.41 14.09 39.26
N LEU A 359 -16.48 13.34 40.36
CA LEU A 359 -16.13 11.91 40.39
C LEU A 359 -17.05 11.07 39.47
N GLU A 360 -18.36 11.33 39.49
CA GLU A 360 -19.33 10.64 38.63
C GLU A 360 -19.05 10.93 37.14
N THR A 361 -18.68 12.16 36.81
CA THR A 361 -18.24 12.57 35.45
C THR A 361 -16.89 11.96 35.07
N ALA A 362 -15.94 11.85 36.00
CA ALA A 362 -14.63 11.25 35.75
C ALA A 362 -14.72 9.72 35.52
N LEU A 363 -15.70 9.05 36.12
CA LEU A 363 -15.98 7.63 35.87
C LEU A 363 -16.70 7.39 34.54
N ALA A 364 -17.84 8.05 34.32
CA ALA A 364 -18.74 7.75 33.20
C ALA A 364 -18.56 8.66 31.95
N GLY A 365 -17.77 9.73 32.06
CA GLY A 365 -17.61 10.73 31.01
C GLY A 365 -18.78 11.72 30.91
N SER A 366 -18.84 12.44 29.80
CA SER A 366 -19.92 13.37 29.47
C SER A 366 -20.09 13.49 27.95
N ASN A 367 -21.34 13.62 27.48
CA ASN A 367 -21.63 13.82 26.07
C ASN A 367 -21.26 15.23 25.53
N LEU A 368 -20.77 16.15 26.37
CA LEU A 368 -20.30 17.46 25.92
C LEU A 368 -18.89 17.36 25.30
N PRO A 369 -18.59 18.13 24.24
CA PRO A 369 -17.22 18.29 23.74
C PRO A 369 -16.30 18.87 24.83
N GLY A 370 -15.24 18.14 25.18
CA GLY A 370 -14.27 18.55 26.19
C GLY A 370 -13.18 17.49 26.38
N PRO A 371 -12.11 17.80 27.15
CA PRO A 371 -11.01 16.87 27.38
C PRO A 371 -11.42 15.62 28.17
N ASP A 372 -12.43 15.74 29.05
CA ASP A 372 -12.91 14.66 29.91
C ASP A 372 -14.17 13.97 29.34
N ARG A 373 -14.39 14.02 28.01
CA ARG A 373 -15.57 13.44 27.32
C ARG A 373 -15.83 11.98 27.68
N PHE A 374 -14.80 11.16 27.79
CA PHE A 374 -14.95 9.71 27.86
C PHE A 374 -14.98 9.14 29.30
N GLY A 375 -14.42 9.85 30.28
CA GLY A 375 -14.18 9.28 31.61
C GLY A 375 -13.34 8.00 31.58
N VAL A 376 -13.35 7.21 32.65
CA VAL A 376 -12.68 5.90 32.68
C VAL A 376 -13.40 4.89 31.78
N TYR A 377 -14.71 4.68 31.92
CA TYR A 377 -15.41 3.63 31.17
C TYR A 377 -15.39 3.86 29.65
N GLY A 378 -15.47 5.11 29.18
CA GLY A 378 -15.38 5.42 27.75
C GLY A 378 -13.96 5.36 27.19
N SER A 379 -12.92 5.68 27.97
CA SER A 379 -11.53 5.53 27.52
C SER A 379 -11.08 4.07 27.54
N GLU A 380 -11.58 3.28 28.49
CA GLU A 380 -11.42 1.83 28.51
C GLU A 380 -12.07 1.19 27.28
N ASN A 381 -13.34 1.51 26.99
CA ASN A 381 -14.02 1.03 25.79
C ASN A 381 -13.27 1.41 24.51
N ARG A 382 -12.72 2.64 24.43
CA ARG A 382 -11.93 3.07 23.27
C ARG A 382 -10.60 2.31 23.13
N LEU A 383 -10.00 1.89 24.24
CA LEU A 383 -8.82 1.00 24.22
C LEU A 383 -9.21 -0.44 23.81
N ARG A 384 -10.33 -0.97 24.32
CA ARG A 384 -10.90 -2.28 23.93
C ARG A 384 -11.21 -2.37 22.43
N GLU A 385 -11.81 -1.33 21.85
CA GLU A 385 -12.06 -1.19 20.40
C GLU A 385 -10.77 -1.38 19.58
N LEU A 386 -9.65 -0.80 20.02
CA LEU A 386 -8.36 -0.88 19.33
C LEU A 386 -7.63 -2.21 19.60
N MET A 387 -7.85 -2.81 20.77
CA MET A 387 -7.35 -4.15 21.12
C MET A 387 -8.19 -5.29 20.52
N GLY A 388 -9.30 -5.00 19.84
CA GLY A 388 -10.21 -6.00 19.28
C GLY A 388 -10.91 -6.86 20.35
N LEU A 389 -11.14 -6.31 21.54
CA LEU A 389 -11.77 -7.01 22.67
C LEU A 389 -13.28 -6.76 22.76
N ALA A 390 -13.97 -7.67 23.45
CA ALA A 390 -15.37 -7.49 23.83
C ALA A 390 -15.58 -6.17 24.61
N ALA A 391 -16.70 -5.49 24.33
CA ALA A 391 -17.02 -4.20 24.94
C ALA A 391 -17.02 -4.26 26.49
N THR A 392 -17.57 -5.34 27.08
CA THR A 392 -17.25 -5.71 28.47
C THR A 392 -17.15 -7.23 28.63
N ASP A 393 -16.23 -7.66 29.50
CA ASP A 393 -15.93 -9.05 29.86
C ASP A 393 -15.94 -9.28 31.40
N GLY A 394 -16.47 -8.31 32.16
CA GLY A 394 -16.45 -8.33 33.63
C GLY A 394 -15.12 -7.88 34.25
N ARG A 395 -14.18 -7.42 33.42
CA ARG A 395 -12.93 -6.78 33.87
C ARG A 395 -12.96 -5.28 33.58
N LEU A 396 -12.07 -4.55 34.25
CA LEU A 396 -11.83 -3.12 34.05
C LEU A 396 -10.32 -2.92 33.87
N ILE A 397 -9.87 -2.55 32.67
CA ILE A 397 -8.44 -2.37 32.36
C ILE A 397 -7.87 -1.20 33.18
N ARG A 398 -6.68 -1.40 33.77
CA ARG A 398 -5.92 -0.40 34.53
C ARG A 398 -4.49 -0.30 33.99
N PRO A 399 -4.09 0.83 33.37
CA PRO A 399 -2.70 1.11 33.01
C PRO A 399 -1.80 1.09 34.25
N ILE A 400 -0.67 0.40 34.18
CA ILE A 400 0.31 0.33 35.28
C ILE A 400 1.65 1.02 34.98
N ASP A 401 1.94 1.37 33.72
CA ASP A 401 3.15 2.12 33.38
C ASP A 401 3.01 3.62 33.67
N GLU A 402 4.11 4.26 34.08
CA GLU A 402 4.17 5.71 34.27
C GLU A 402 4.89 6.41 33.10
N PRO A 403 4.42 7.60 32.64
CA PRO A 403 5.07 8.34 31.56
C PRO A 403 6.49 8.83 31.90
N THR A 404 7.33 9.00 30.88
CA THR A 404 8.74 9.37 31.06
C THR A 404 8.93 10.81 31.55
N LEU A 405 9.44 10.98 32.77
CA LEU A 405 9.81 12.28 33.37
C LEU A 405 11.13 12.88 32.84
N ALA A 406 11.90 12.13 32.05
CA ALA A 406 13.21 12.56 31.55
C ALA A 406 13.08 13.43 30.28
N ARG A 407 13.88 14.51 30.18
CA ARG A 407 13.99 15.30 28.95
C ARG A 407 14.66 14.46 27.85
N VAL A 408 13.87 14.11 26.85
CA VAL A 408 14.36 13.59 25.56
C VAL A 408 14.53 14.76 24.61
N GLU A 409 15.64 14.77 23.86
CA GLU A 409 15.92 15.75 22.82
C GLU A 409 16.28 15.05 21.51
N PHE A 410 15.93 15.68 20.38
CA PHE A 410 16.10 15.12 19.04
C PHE A 410 16.98 16.04 18.20
N ASP A 411 18.08 15.54 17.61
CA ASP A 411 18.80 16.33 16.60
C ASP A 411 17.91 16.54 15.39
N TRP A 412 17.81 17.80 14.94
CA TRP A 412 17.00 18.19 13.80
C TRP A 412 17.46 17.50 12.50
N ASN A 413 18.77 17.45 12.26
CA ASN A 413 19.31 16.98 10.98
C ASN A 413 19.18 15.46 10.84
N GLU A 414 19.53 14.71 11.90
CA GLU A 414 19.31 13.27 12.02
C GLU A 414 17.81 12.94 11.85
N SER A 415 16.93 13.70 12.49
CA SER A 415 15.48 13.49 12.43
C SER A 415 14.90 13.71 11.03
N VAL A 416 15.28 14.80 10.34
CA VAL A 416 14.88 15.06 8.96
C VAL A 416 15.44 13.99 8.02
N ALA A 417 16.68 13.54 8.22
CA ALA A 417 17.30 12.51 7.39
C ALA A 417 16.63 11.13 7.52
N GLN A 418 16.33 10.71 8.76
CA GLN A 418 15.54 9.51 9.07
C GLN A 418 14.16 9.60 8.40
N MET A 419 13.44 10.70 8.63
CA MET A 419 12.10 10.97 8.09
C MET A 419 12.02 10.86 6.56
N LEU A 420 12.95 11.50 5.83
CA LEU A 420 12.95 11.52 4.35
C LEU A 420 13.25 10.15 3.70
N TYR A 421 13.91 9.25 4.44
CA TYR A 421 14.30 7.92 3.99
C TYR A 421 13.32 6.82 4.43
N LEU A 422 12.93 6.84 5.72
CA LEU A 422 12.13 5.78 6.33
C LEU A 422 10.63 5.93 6.08
N SER A 423 10.08 7.15 5.93
CA SER A 423 8.62 7.34 5.80
C SER A 423 8.00 6.42 4.73
N PRO A 424 7.08 5.51 5.11
CA PRO A 424 6.41 4.63 4.16
C PRO A 424 5.53 5.42 3.16
N GLU A 425 4.99 6.58 3.54
CA GLU A 425 4.26 7.46 2.64
C GLU A 425 5.15 8.01 1.51
N LEU A 426 6.35 8.49 1.85
CA LEU A 426 7.33 8.94 0.87
C LEU A 426 7.82 7.77 0.00
N ARG A 427 7.99 6.56 0.58
CA ARG A 427 8.29 5.34 -0.19
C ARG A 427 7.15 4.98 -1.17
N GLN A 428 5.89 5.09 -0.77
CA GLN A 428 4.73 4.83 -1.63
C GLN A 428 4.70 5.81 -2.83
N THR A 429 4.90 7.11 -2.60
CA THR A 429 4.99 8.12 -3.67
C THR A 429 6.23 7.91 -4.56
N LYS A 430 7.41 7.62 -3.99
CA LYS A 430 8.65 7.32 -4.74
C LYS A 430 8.49 6.08 -5.63
N THR A 431 7.78 5.05 -5.16
CA THR A 431 7.42 3.85 -5.93
C THR A 431 6.45 4.17 -7.06
N ARG A 432 5.40 4.96 -6.80
CA ARG A 432 4.42 5.41 -7.80
C ARG A 432 5.06 6.25 -8.92
N ILE A 433 6.10 7.03 -8.64
CA ILE A 433 6.93 7.69 -9.67
C ILE A 433 7.65 6.65 -10.55
N LYS A 434 8.21 5.58 -9.96
CA LYS A 434 8.88 4.50 -10.73
C LYS A 434 7.91 3.72 -11.61
N GLN A 435 6.69 3.46 -11.16
CA GLN A 435 5.62 2.90 -11.99
C GLN A 435 5.39 3.76 -13.25
N GLN A 436 5.24 5.07 -13.10
CA GLN A 436 5.03 5.98 -14.25
C GLN A 436 6.26 6.12 -15.16
N GLU A 437 7.48 6.04 -14.61
CA GLU A 437 8.71 5.98 -15.42
C GLU A 437 8.76 4.71 -16.31
N LEU A 438 8.23 3.57 -15.83
CA LEU A 438 8.06 2.36 -16.65
C LEU A 438 6.94 2.52 -17.70
N GLU A 439 5.78 3.10 -17.32
CA GLU A 439 4.71 3.43 -18.28
C GLU A 439 5.24 4.30 -19.43
N LEU A 440 6.05 5.33 -19.13
CA LEU A 440 6.68 6.19 -20.14
C LEU A 440 7.57 5.39 -21.12
N ILE A 441 8.26 4.34 -20.66
CA ILE A 441 9.10 3.50 -21.53
C ILE A 441 8.23 2.64 -22.46
N THR A 442 7.12 2.07 -21.97
CA THR A 442 6.19 1.31 -22.83
C THR A 442 5.48 2.22 -23.85
N ALA A 443 5.09 3.44 -23.45
CA ALA A 443 4.52 4.44 -24.35
C ALA A 443 5.52 4.88 -25.43
N LYS A 444 6.80 5.08 -25.08
CA LYS A 444 7.87 5.32 -26.06
C LYS A 444 8.04 4.16 -27.03
N ASN A 445 7.85 2.91 -26.60
CA ASN A 445 7.96 1.75 -27.49
C ASN A 445 6.85 1.67 -28.55
N GLN A 446 5.68 2.27 -28.29
CA GLN A 446 4.53 2.22 -29.20
C GLN A 446 4.62 3.18 -30.39
N ILE A 447 5.55 4.14 -30.36
CA ILE A 447 5.88 4.96 -31.54
C ILE A 447 6.64 4.17 -32.62
N LEU A 448 7.24 3.03 -32.26
CA LEU A 448 7.94 2.18 -33.22
C LEU A 448 6.95 1.47 -34.15
N PRO A 449 7.30 1.27 -35.43
CA PRO A 449 6.57 0.38 -36.31
C PRO A 449 6.60 -1.05 -35.74
N GLU A 450 5.50 -1.77 -35.92
CA GLU A 450 5.49 -3.20 -35.71
C GLU A 450 6.11 -3.87 -36.94
N VAL A 451 7.13 -4.68 -36.70
CA VAL A 451 7.77 -5.49 -37.73
C VAL A 451 7.93 -6.88 -37.14
N ASN A 452 7.15 -7.81 -37.65
CA ASN A 452 7.07 -9.18 -37.16
C ASN A 452 7.66 -10.10 -38.21
N LEU A 453 8.75 -10.78 -37.89
CA LEU A 453 9.21 -11.92 -38.66
C LEU A 453 8.42 -13.14 -38.21
N SER A 454 7.72 -13.79 -39.13
CA SER A 454 7.03 -15.05 -38.90
C SER A 454 7.64 -16.13 -39.79
N LEU A 455 8.04 -17.23 -39.15
CA LEU A 455 8.49 -18.47 -39.77
C LEU A 455 7.39 -19.49 -39.53
N LEU A 456 6.93 -20.16 -40.57
CA LEU A 456 5.97 -21.26 -40.51
C LEU A 456 6.58 -22.43 -41.27
N TYR A 457 6.56 -23.61 -40.68
CA TYR A 457 6.96 -24.85 -41.32
C TYR A 457 5.95 -25.93 -40.98
N ARG A 458 5.46 -26.64 -41.99
CA ARG A 458 4.40 -27.64 -41.82
C ARG A 458 4.64 -28.91 -42.61
N TRP A 459 4.26 -30.02 -42.00
CA TRP A 459 4.02 -31.29 -42.66
C TRP A 459 2.54 -31.39 -43.00
N VAL A 460 2.22 -31.93 -44.18
CA VAL A 460 0.84 -32.13 -44.63
C VAL A 460 0.67 -33.58 -45.04
N GLY A 461 -0.45 -34.19 -44.70
CA GLY A 461 -0.88 -35.48 -45.22
C GLY A 461 -2.30 -35.37 -45.74
N VAL A 462 -2.55 -35.96 -46.91
CA VAL A 462 -3.87 -36.03 -47.53
C VAL A 462 -4.18 -37.49 -47.87
N GLY A 463 -5.44 -37.89 -47.74
CA GLY A 463 -5.90 -39.24 -48.11
C GLY A 463 -7.42 -39.36 -48.06
N ASP A 464 -7.95 -40.44 -48.66
CA ASP A 464 -9.36 -40.83 -48.60
C ASP A 464 -9.78 -41.22 -47.16
N THR A 465 -8.84 -41.76 -46.39
CA THR A 465 -9.04 -42.23 -45.01
C THR A 465 -8.13 -41.51 -44.02
N LEU A 466 -8.61 -41.35 -42.77
CA LEU A 466 -7.81 -40.79 -41.68
C LEU A 466 -6.90 -41.84 -41.00
N GLY A 467 -7.33 -43.10 -40.97
CA GLY A 467 -6.64 -44.19 -40.26
C GLY A 467 -5.28 -44.58 -40.85
N PRO A 468 -4.55 -45.53 -40.24
CA PRO A 468 -3.31 -46.07 -40.81
C PRO A 468 -3.54 -46.71 -42.20
N PRO A 469 -2.51 -46.83 -43.06
CA PRO A 469 -2.67 -47.26 -44.45
C PRO A 469 -2.99 -48.76 -44.58
N ASP A 470 -4.27 -49.08 -44.76
CA ASP A 470 -4.78 -50.43 -45.10
C ASP A 470 -4.52 -50.79 -46.59
N GLY A 471 -3.28 -50.56 -47.06
CA GLY A 471 -2.78 -50.99 -48.37
C GLY A 471 -2.57 -49.87 -49.41
N GLY A 472 -3.08 -48.66 -49.20
CA GLY A 472 -2.92 -47.52 -50.11
C GLY A 472 -1.86 -46.51 -49.66
N THR A 473 -0.72 -46.45 -50.35
CA THR A 473 0.34 -45.43 -50.15
C THR A 473 0.48 -44.49 -51.35
N GLY A 474 -0.65 -44.05 -51.91
CA GLY A 474 -0.65 -43.09 -53.02
C GLY A 474 -0.23 -41.69 -52.56
N GLU A 475 0.51 -40.98 -53.42
CA GLU A 475 0.94 -39.57 -53.22
C GLU A 475 -0.23 -38.56 -53.30
N PHE A 476 -1.45 -39.03 -53.52
CA PHE A 476 -2.67 -38.24 -53.70
C PHE A 476 -3.87 -38.92 -53.01
N PRO A 477 -4.95 -38.21 -52.65
CA PRO A 477 -6.21 -38.83 -52.22
C PRO A 477 -6.80 -39.75 -53.31
N GLU A 478 -6.66 -41.05 -53.08
CA GLU A 478 -7.14 -42.16 -53.89
C GLU A 478 -7.86 -43.16 -52.96
N PRO A 479 -8.79 -44.01 -53.45
CA PRO A 479 -9.54 -44.93 -52.60
C PRO A 479 -8.64 -45.80 -51.71
N GLY A 480 -8.79 -45.67 -50.39
CA GLY A 480 -7.96 -46.36 -49.40
C GLY A 480 -6.57 -45.75 -49.13
N SER A 481 -6.25 -44.56 -49.64
CA SER A 481 -5.05 -43.83 -49.21
C SER A 481 -5.24 -43.16 -47.84
N SER A 482 -4.14 -42.98 -47.09
CA SER A 482 -4.14 -42.60 -45.67
C SER A 482 -3.53 -41.22 -45.44
N ALA A 483 -4.30 -40.31 -44.83
CA ALA A 483 -3.86 -38.96 -44.49
C ALA A 483 -2.83 -38.93 -43.34
N LEU A 484 -2.95 -39.82 -42.34
CA LEU A 484 -1.90 -39.98 -41.32
C LEU A 484 -0.68 -40.74 -41.87
N GLY A 485 -0.87 -41.63 -42.85
CA GLY A 485 0.22 -42.30 -43.56
C GLY A 485 1.09 -41.32 -44.34
N SER A 486 0.49 -40.46 -45.18
CA SER A 486 1.23 -39.43 -45.93
C SER A 486 1.85 -38.36 -45.01
N LEU A 487 1.18 -37.98 -43.91
CA LEU A 487 1.75 -37.09 -42.89
C LEU A 487 2.99 -37.70 -42.20
N THR A 488 2.98 -39.01 -41.93
CA THR A 488 4.09 -39.68 -41.21
C THR A 488 5.20 -40.19 -42.12
N GLY A 489 4.94 -40.42 -43.41
CA GLY A 489 5.97 -40.54 -44.44
C GLY A 489 6.74 -39.21 -44.59
N GLY A 490 6.01 -38.09 -44.56
CA GLY A 490 6.59 -36.76 -44.42
C GLY A 490 7.15 -36.17 -45.72
N ASP A 491 6.79 -36.73 -46.88
CA ASP A 491 7.22 -36.28 -48.21
C ASP A 491 6.68 -34.88 -48.56
N PHE A 492 5.49 -34.52 -48.04
CA PHE A 492 4.87 -33.21 -48.27
C PHE A 492 5.18 -32.23 -47.13
N GLN A 493 6.08 -31.29 -47.42
CA GLN A 493 6.56 -30.28 -46.48
C GLN A 493 6.45 -28.88 -47.09
N GLU A 494 5.97 -27.91 -46.32
CA GLU A 494 5.92 -26.51 -46.74
C GLU A 494 6.62 -25.60 -45.72
N GLY A 495 7.45 -24.68 -46.22
CA GLY A 495 8.07 -23.62 -45.43
C GLY A 495 7.66 -22.24 -45.95
N ALA A 496 7.21 -21.37 -45.06
CA ALA A 496 6.83 -19.99 -45.36
C ALA A 496 7.55 -19.00 -44.44
N VAL A 497 8.14 -17.96 -45.04
CA VAL A 497 8.75 -16.82 -44.34
C VAL A 497 7.94 -15.58 -44.67
N ARG A 498 7.36 -14.93 -43.66
CA ARG A 498 6.53 -13.72 -43.82
C ARG A 498 7.05 -12.62 -42.89
N LEU A 499 7.42 -11.49 -43.49
CA LEU A 499 7.75 -10.26 -42.77
C LEU A 499 6.54 -9.31 -42.84
N GLU A 500 5.83 -9.16 -41.73
CA GLU A 500 4.73 -8.19 -41.62
C GLU A 500 5.28 -6.84 -41.12
N VAL A 501 4.87 -5.74 -41.76
CA VAL A 501 5.32 -4.38 -41.45
C VAL A 501 4.11 -3.46 -41.28
N THR A 502 3.79 -3.08 -40.05
CA THR A 502 2.66 -2.22 -39.70
C THR A 502 3.17 -0.95 -39.00
N PRO A 503 3.39 0.15 -39.73
CA PRO A 503 3.78 1.43 -39.14
C PRO A 503 2.62 2.04 -38.32
N PRO A 504 2.92 2.95 -37.36
CA PRO A 504 1.89 3.79 -36.77
C PRO A 504 1.25 4.69 -37.84
N ALA A 505 0.02 5.14 -37.59
CA ALA A 505 -0.65 6.12 -38.46
C ALA A 505 0.20 7.39 -38.64
N PHE A 506 0.20 7.96 -39.85
CA PHE A 506 1.04 9.10 -40.23
C PHE A 506 0.97 10.25 -39.22
N GLY A 507 2.12 10.80 -38.86
CA GLY A 507 2.27 11.83 -37.82
C GLY A 507 2.16 11.32 -36.37
N ALA A 508 1.82 10.05 -36.14
CA ALA A 508 1.84 9.36 -34.83
C ALA A 508 1.13 10.09 -33.66
N ARG A 509 0.16 10.98 -33.96
CA ARG A 509 -0.38 11.98 -33.03
C ARG A 509 -0.88 11.39 -31.70
N ARG A 510 -1.52 10.22 -31.76
CA ARG A 510 -2.03 9.45 -30.60
C ARG A 510 -0.91 9.01 -29.65
N GLU A 511 0.19 8.49 -30.20
CA GLU A 511 1.31 7.96 -29.41
C GLU A 511 2.21 9.09 -28.89
N LEU A 512 2.38 10.17 -29.67
CA LEU A 512 3.01 11.40 -29.19
C LEU A 512 2.22 12.03 -28.02
N ALA A 513 0.89 12.12 -28.13
CA ALA A 513 0.04 12.62 -27.05
C ALA A 513 0.09 11.73 -25.79
N ARG A 514 0.19 10.39 -25.96
CA ARG A 514 0.41 9.45 -24.84
C ARG A 514 1.76 9.68 -24.15
N ILE A 515 2.85 9.84 -24.91
CA ILE A 515 4.18 10.15 -24.37
C ILE A 515 4.16 11.51 -23.65
N GLN A 516 3.45 12.51 -24.16
CA GLN A 516 3.29 13.81 -23.50
C GLN A 516 2.48 13.69 -22.20
N ASN A 517 1.38 12.91 -22.19
CA ASN A 517 0.59 12.66 -20.99
C ASN A 517 1.41 11.96 -19.90
N ALA A 518 2.19 10.93 -20.26
CA ALA A 518 3.09 10.23 -19.34
C ALA A 518 4.17 11.15 -18.75
N LYS A 519 4.79 12.02 -19.58
CA LYS A 519 5.74 13.05 -19.10
C LYS A 519 5.07 13.99 -18.08
N LEU A 520 3.88 14.49 -18.38
CA LEU A 520 3.16 15.43 -17.50
C LEU A 520 2.75 14.77 -16.17
N ARG A 521 2.39 13.48 -16.18
CA ARG A 521 2.15 12.72 -14.94
C ARG A 521 3.42 12.63 -14.08
N ILE A 522 4.55 12.23 -14.67
CA ILE A 522 5.83 12.14 -13.93
C ILE A 522 6.23 13.50 -13.33
N VAL A 523 6.05 14.60 -14.06
CA VAL A 523 6.29 15.95 -13.52
C VAL A 523 5.36 16.23 -12.33
N ARG A 524 4.07 15.93 -12.44
CA ARG A 524 3.07 16.12 -11.39
C ARG A 524 3.37 15.30 -10.13
N GLU A 525 3.72 14.03 -10.24
CA GLU A 525 4.05 13.21 -9.06
C GLU A 525 5.36 13.66 -8.41
N ARG A 526 6.35 14.13 -9.20
CA ARG A 526 7.59 14.69 -8.67
C ARG A 526 7.37 16.01 -7.94
N SER A 527 6.55 16.92 -8.47
CA SER A 527 6.17 18.14 -7.76
C SER A 527 5.32 17.84 -6.52
N LYS A 528 4.47 16.80 -6.57
CA LYS A 528 3.78 16.31 -5.36
C LYS A 528 4.79 15.81 -4.34
N LEU A 529 5.75 14.97 -4.71
CA LEU A 529 6.75 14.45 -3.78
C LEU A 529 7.55 15.58 -3.10
N GLN A 530 7.94 16.61 -3.84
CA GLN A 530 8.64 17.76 -3.29
C GLN A 530 7.79 18.53 -2.26
N GLU A 531 6.49 18.65 -2.50
CA GLU A 531 5.55 19.27 -1.56
C GLU A 531 5.22 18.35 -0.36
N ASP A 532 5.05 17.05 -0.58
CA ASP A 532 4.90 16.04 0.48
C ASP A 532 6.11 16.10 1.43
N GLU A 533 7.35 16.10 0.89
CA GLU A 533 8.60 16.20 1.66
C GLU A 533 8.68 17.52 2.43
N ARG A 534 8.35 18.66 1.79
CA ARG A 534 8.32 19.99 2.44
C ARG A 534 7.31 20.06 3.60
N LEU A 535 6.11 19.50 3.41
CA LEU A 535 5.05 19.47 4.42
C LEU A 535 5.39 18.52 5.58
N LEU A 536 6.07 17.39 5.31
CA LEU A 536 6.53 16.48 6.37
C LEU A 536 7.62 17.13 7.24
N VAL A 537 8.60 17.83 6.65
CA VAL A 537 9.57 18.65 7.40
C VAL A 537 8.85 19.70 8.27
N SER A 538 7.83 20.38 7.73
CA SER A 538 7.03 21.34 8.49
C SER A 538 6.30 20.72 9.68
N LYS A 539 5.75 19.50 9.52
CA LYS A 539 5.10 18.75 10.61
C LYS A 539 6.10 18.27 11.67
N LEU A 540 7.29 17.84 11.26
CA LEU A 540 8.35 17.44 12.19
C LEU A 540 8.83 18.64 13.05
N SER A 541 8.92 19.83 12.46
CA SER A 541 9.24 21.07 13.20
C SER A 541 8.18 21.42 14.24
N ASP A 542 6.89 21.28 13.91
CA ASP A 542 5.78 21.45 14.85
C ASP A 542 5.81 20.39 15.98
N ALA A 543 5.99 19.12 15.64
CA ALA A 543 6.03 18.02 16.62
C ALA A 543 7.20 18.15 17.63
N ILE A 544 8.41 18.50 17.16
CA ILE A 544 9.57 18.71 18.04
C ILE A 544 9.34 19.93 18.95
N ARG A 545 8.77 21.02 18.43
CA ARG A 545 8.44 22.21 19.22
C ARG A 545 7.37 21.91 20.28
N LYS A 546 6.30 21.21 19.91
CA LYS A 546 5.28 20.70 20.85
C LYS A 546 5.92 19.87 21.96
N ALA A 547 6.81 18.93 21.64
CA ALA A 547 7.47 18.11 22.66
C ALA A 547 8.29 18.95 23.66
N GLN A 548 9.00 19.98 23.20
CA GLN A 548 9.68 20.94 24.07
C GLN A 548 8.70 21.74 24.95
N SER A 549 7.61 22.25 24.37
CA SER A 549 6.59 23.00 25.11
C SER A 549 5.79 22.15 26.11
N HIS A 550 5.48 20.88 25.80
CA HIS A 550 4.83 19.96 26.74
C HIS A 550 5.76 19.58 27.90
N TYR A 551 7.07 19.47 27.67
CA TYR A 551 8.04 19.30 28.76
C TYR A 551 8.06 20.51 29.70
N GLN A 552 8.15 21.73 29.14
CA GLN A 552 8.09 22.97 29.93
C GLN A 552 6.78 23.09 30.72
N LEU A 553 5.63 22.85 30.07
CA LEU A 553 4.31 22.86 30.72
C LEU A 553 4.21 21.83 31.85
N THR A 554 4.84 20.65 31.70
CA THR A 554 4.91 19.64 32.77
C THR A 554 5.70 20.16 33.97
N GLN A 555 6.80 20.88 33.76
CA GLN A 555 7.56 21.52 34.84
C GLN A 555 6.75 22.65 35.53
N THR A 556 6.12 23.53 34.76
CA THR A 556 5.28 24.63 35.29
C THR A 556 4.09 24.09 36.09
N ASN A 557 3.39 23.07 35.58
CA ASN A 557 2.26 22.47 36.30
C ASN A 557 2.69 21.72 37.56
N ALA A 558 3.88 21.11 37.58
CA ALA A 558 4.44 20.51 38.80
C ALA A 558 4.71 21.57 39.89
N GLN A 559 5.34 22.70 39.51
CA GLN A 559 5.55 23.83 40.42
C GLN A 559 4.23 24.44 40.92
N GLN A 560 3.23 24.58 40.04
CA GLN A 560 1.89 25.04 40.40
C GLN A 560 1.19 24.10 41.40
N TRP A 561 1.28 22.79 41.20
CA TRP A 561 0.71 21.78 42.11
C TRP A 561 1.39 21.83 43.48
N GLN A 562 2.73 21.91 43.53
CA GLN A 562 3.48 22.07 44.78
C GLN A 562 3.14 23.39 45.52
N ALA A 563 2.95 24.48 44.79
CA ALA A 563 2.54 25.76 45.37
C ALA A 563 1.13 25.70 45.98
N PHE A 564 0.15 25.07 45.31
CA PHE A 564 -1.20 24.89 45.86
C PHE A 564 -1.27 23.80 46.94
N GLU A 565 -0.37 22.81 46.94
CA GLU A 565 -0.22 21.90 48.09
C GLU A 565 0.19 22.66 49.35
N THR A 566 1.20 23.52 49.23
CA THR A 566 1.64 24.42 50.31
C THR A 566 0.54 25.40 50.71
N GLU A 567 -0.29 25.89 49.76
CA GLU A 567 -1.47 26.70 50.08
C GLU A 567 -2.51 25.91 50.90
N VAL A 568 -2.81 24.65 50.51
CA VAL A 568 -3.79 23.82 51.25
C VAL A 568 -3.31 23.56 52.68
N GLU A 569 -2.05 23.20 52.89
CA GLU A 569 -1.47 22.97 54.22
C GLU A 569 -1.54 24.23 55.10
N THR A 570 -1.08 25.38 54.58
CA THR A 570 -1.08 26.64 55.34
C THR A 570 -2.49 27.17 55.64
N ARG A 571 -3.44 27.05 54.71
CA ARG A 571 -4.85 27.43 54.95
C ARG A 571 -5.54 26.51 55.95
N LEU A 572 -5.21 25.21 55.94
CA LEU A 572 -5.75 24.25 56.90
C LEU A 572 -5.26 24.59 58.31
N ALA A 573 -3.96 24.89 58.48
CA ALA A 573 -3.42 25.35 59.76
C ALA A 573 -4.02 26.70 60.24
N GLU A 574 -4.21 27.68 59.34
CA GLU A 574 -4.93 28.93 59.67
C GLU A 574 -6.38 28.69 60.13
N PHE A 575 -7.05 27.67 59.58
CA PHE A 575 -8.42 27.29 59.92
C PHE A 575 -8.51 26.52 61.26
N GLU A 576 -7.61 25.57 61.51
CA GLU A 576 -7.50 24.89 62.82
C GLU A 576 -7.17 25.88 63.96
N ALA A 577 -6.40 26.93 63.65
CA ALA A 577 -6.15 28.06 64.55
C ALA A 577 -7.30 29.08 64.63
N GLY A 578 -8.48 28.80 64.04
CA GLY A 578 -9.66 29.67 64.07
C GLY A 578 -9.48 31.06 63.46
N THR A 579 -8.49 31.24 62.59
CA THR A 579 -8.05 32.54 62.05
C THR A 579 -8.61 32.83 60.65
N ARG A 580 -9.26 31.85 60.00
CA ARG A 580 -9.82 31.95 58.64
C ARG A 580 -11.15 31.24 58.48
N ASP A 581 -11.93 31.67 57.50
CA ASP A 581 -13.20 31.05 57.11
C ASP A 581 -12.97 29.73 56.36
N ILE A 582 -13.86 28.76 56.57
CA ILE A 582 -13.84 27.43 55.92
C ILE A 582 -13.80 27.51 54.37
N ASN A 583 -14.40 28.56 53.80
CA ASN A 583 -14.48 28.81 52.36
C ASN A 583 -13.10 28.95 51.72
N VAL A 584 -12.11 29.52 52.44
CA VAL A 584 -10.74 29.68 51.92
C VAL A 584 -10.07 28.31 51.74
N VAL A 585 -10.31 27.38 52.66
CA VAL A 585 -9.80 26.00 52.62
C VAL A 585 -10.48 25.18 51.52
N LEU A 586 -11.82 25.29 51.38
CA LEU A 586 -12.55 24.61 50.30
C LEU A 586 -12.06 25.05 48.91
N GLN A 587 -11.78 26.34 48.73
CA GLN A 587 -11.25 26.87 47.48
C GLN A 587 -9.78 26.47 47.21
N SER A 588 -8.91 26.43 48.22
CA SER A 588 -7.52 25.96 48.01
C SER A 588 -7.48 24.46 47.70
N GLN A 589 -8.33 23.63 48.33
CA GLN A 589 -8.51 22.23 47.97
C GLN A 589 -8.92 22.06 46.50
N GLN A 590 -9.87 22.87 46.01
CA GLN A 590 -10.27 22.85 44.60
C GLN A 590 -9.12 23.28 43.67
N ARG A 591 -8.32 24.29 44.04
CA ARG A 591 -7.13 24.70 43.26
C ARG A 591 -6.09 23.59 43.17
N LYS A 592 -5.75 22.94 44.28
CA LYS A 592 -4.82 21.80 44.31
C LYS A 592 -5.29 20.67 43.40
N ALA A 593 -6.55 20.26 43.53
CA ALA A 593 -7.14 19.19 42.71
C ALA A 593 -7.07 19.50 41.20
N GLN A 594 -7.37 20.74 40.79
CA GLN A 594 -7.27 21.12 39.38
C GLN A 594 -5.82 21.13 38.87
N ALA A 595 -4.87 21.58 39.68
CA ALA A 595 -3.44 21.60 39.30
C ALA A 595 -2.85 20.19 39.19
N GLU A 596 -3.26 19.27 40.06
CA GLU A 596 -2.86 17.85 40.01
C GLU A 596 -3.29 17.19 38.68
N ILE A 597 -4.56 17.40 38.27
CA ILE A 597 -5.09 16.93 36.98
C ILE A 597 -4.34 17.59 35.82
N ASN A 598 -4.05 18.90 35.90
CA ASN A 598 -3.29 19.63 34.88
C ASN A 598 -1.85 19.10 34.74
N TYR A 599 -1.20 18.71 35.84
CA TYR A 599 0.13 18.10 35.84
C TYR A 599 0.12 16.72 35.16
N TYR A 600 -0.76 15.80 35.59
CA TYR A 600 -0.83 14.47 34.98
C TYR A 600 -1.24 14.51 33.51
N ARG A 601 -2.11 15.45 33.12
CA ARG A 601 -2.47 15.68 31.71
C ARG A 601 -1.27 16.19 30.90
N ALA A 602 -0.53 17.19 31.39
CA ALA A 602 0.67 17.69 30.69
C ALA A 602 1.75 16.60 30.53
N LEU A 603 1.95 15.77 31.56
CA LEU A 603 2.88 14.64 31.54
C LEU A 603 2.50 13.57 30.49
N ALA A 604 1.22 13.27 30.33
CA ALA A 604 0.73 12.34 29.30
C ALA A 604 0.79 12.94 27.88
N GLU A 605 0.50 14.23 27.70
CA GLU A 605 0.73 14.90 26.41
C GLU A 605 2.23 14.95 26.05
N TYR A 606 3.13 15.00 27.04
CA TYR A 606 4.56 14.87 26.77
C TYR A 606 4.92 13.49 26.20
N SER A 607 4.48 12.38 26.80
CA SER A 607 4.79 11.03 26.24
C SER A 607 4.20 10.85 24.83
N LYS A 608 2.95 11.24 24.61
CA LYS A 608 2.31 11.24 23.28
C LYS A 608 3.12 12.06 22.26
N SER A 609 3.63 13.23 22.64
CA SER A 609 4.42 14.10 21.75
C SER A 609 5.76 13.46 21.34
N LEU A 610 6.42 12.71 22.22
CA LEU A 610 7.63 11.95 21.90
C LEU A 610 7.33 10.81 20.92
N SER A 611 6.24 10.08 21.13
CA SER A 611 5.76 9.04 20.20
C SER A 611 5.41 9.63 18.83
N TYR A 612 4.78 10.80 18.79
CA TYR A 612 4.43 11.47 17.52
C TYR A 612 5.66 11.92 16.72
N VAL A 613 6.77 12.29 17.37
CA VAL A 613 8.05 12.53 16.67
C VAL A 613 8.61 11.24 16.08
N ASP A 614 8.65 10.12 16.82
CA ASP A 614 9.10 8.82 16.31
C ASP A 614 8.16 8.26 15.20
N TYR A 615 6.87 8.57 15.27
CA TYR A 615 5.88 8.27 14.21
C TYR A 615 6.21 9.01 12.90
N LEU A 616 6.49 10.33 12.96
CA LEU A 616 6.84 11.13 11.78
C LEU A 616 8.21 10.74 11.20
N LYS A 617 9.19 10.41 12.05
CA LYS A 617 10.49 9.85 11.63
C LYS A 617 10.37 8.51 10.90
N GLY A 618 9.31 7.74 11.17
CA GLY A 618 9.20 6.35 10.75
C GLY A 618 9.97 5.37 11.65
N THR A 619 10.44 5.81 12.82
CA THR A 619 11.18 4.98 13.80
C THR A 619 10.28 4.30 14.82
N LEU A 620 9.00 4.68 14.96
CA LEU A 620 8.07 4.15 15.98
C LEU A 620 8.09 2.62 16.07
N LEU A 621 7.88 1.90 14.95
CA LEU A 621 7.86 0.43 14.96
C LEU A 621 9.20 -0.17 15.43
N ALA A 622 10.33 0.37 14.96
CA ALA A 622 11.66 -0.08 15.35
C ALA A 622 11.94 0.16 16.84
N ASN A 623 11.56 1.34 17.36
CA ASN A 623 11.71 1.71 18.76
C ASN A 623 10.81 0.87 19.69
N SER A 624 9.66 0.40 19.20
CA SER A 624 8.79 -0.57 19.87
C SER A 624 9.19 -2.04 19.65
N GLY A 625 10.28 -2.33 18.93
CA GLY A 625 10.72 -3.71 18.61
C GLY A 625 9.84 -4.46 17.62
N ILE A 626 8.87 -3.79 16.97
CA ILE A 626 7.89 -4.38 16.05
C ILE A 626 8.49 -4.51 14.65
N VAL A 627 8.53 -5.74 14.13
CA VAL A 627 9.07 -6.06 12.80
C VAL A 627 8.00 -6.73 11.95
N LEU A 628 7.71 -6.15 10.79
CA LEU A 628 6.79 -6.74 9.81
C LEU A 628 7.46 -7.92 9.11
N ARG A 629 6.72 -9.03 8.99
CA ARG A 629 7.15 -10.25 8.29
C ARG A 629 5.96 -10.87 7.56
N GLU A 630 6.26 -11.69 6.56
CA GLU A 630 5.28 -12.59 5.95
C GLU A 630 4.72 -13.54 7.02
N GLY A 631 3.39 -13.65 7.11
CA GLY A 631 2.70 -14.50 8.09
C GLY A 631 2.93 -15.99 7.83
N PRO A 632 2.58 -16.88 8.78
CA PRO A 632 2.77 -18.31 8.65
C PRO A 632 1.84 -18.91 7.57
N TRP A 633 2.36 -19.10 6.36
CA TRP A 633 1.65 -19.77 5.28
C TRP A 633 1.42 -21.26 5.61
N ASN A 634 0.42 -21.87 4.96
CA ASN A 634 0.23 -23.32 5.02
C ASN A 634 1.55 -24.04 4.69
N LYS A 635 1.94 -25.02 5.51
CA LYS A 635 3.18 -25.81 5.35
C LYS A 635 3.48 -26.19 3.91
N LYS A 636 2.48 -26.61 3.12
CA LYS A 636 2.66 -26.95 1.71
C LYS A 636 3.27 -25.79 0.90
N ALA A 637 2.78 -24.56 1.08
CA ALA A 637 3.20 -23.42 0.27
C ALA A 637 4.68 -23.06 0.47
N TYR A 638 5.23 -23.25 1.68
CA TYR A 638 6.69 -23.13 1.91
C TYR A 638 7.50 -24.23 1.20
N TRP A 639 6.94 -25.44 1.06
CA TRP A 639 7.60 -26.53 0.32
C TRP A 639 7.51 -26.28 -1.19
N ASP A 640 6.35 -25.89 -1.71
CA ASP A 640 6.14 -25.48 -3.11
C ASP A 640 7.06 -24.27 -3.47
N ALA A 641 7.24 -23.31 -2.55
CA ALA A 641 8.16 -22.18 -2.72
C ALA A 641 9.64 -22.58 -2.69
N LEU A 642 10.04 -23.49 -1.78
CA LEU A 642 11.38 -24.05 -1.71
C LEU A 642 11.70 -24.90 -2.96
N GLU A 643 10.73 -25.65 -3.47
CA GLU A 643 10.84 -26.40 -4.72
C GLU A 643 11.03 -25.46 -5.91
N ARG A 644 10.16 -24.44 -6.07
CA ARG A 644 10.35 -23.39 -7.10
C ARG A 644 11.68 -22.65 -6.96
N ALA A 645 12.19 -22.44 -5.74
CA ALA A 645 13.52 -21.86 -5.53
C ALA A 645 14.65 -22.82 -5.97
N ARG A 646 14.50 -24.14 -5.76
CA ARG A 646 15.40 -25.18 -6.28
C ARG A 646 15.34 -25.27 -7.81
N GLU A 647 14.15 -25.22 -8.42
CA GLU A 647 13.99 -25.16 -9.88
C GLU A 647 14.67 -23.91 -10.47
N ARG A 648 14.39 -22.72 -9.91
CA ARG A 648 14.97 -21.43 -10.35
C ARG A 648 16.49 -21.37 -10.18
N SER A 649 17.07 -22.12 -9.25
CA SER A 649 18.52 -22.17 -9.00
C SER A 649 19.25 -23.28 -9.76
N ALA A 650 18.59 -24.43 -10.01
CA ALA A 650 19.07 -25.47 -10.92
C ALA A 650 18.93 -25.06 -12.41
N GLY A 651 17.99 -24.17 -12.72
CA GLY A 651 17.80 -23.60 -14.04
C GLY A 651 19.05 -22.86 -14.54
N LYS A 652 19.45 -23.12 -15.79
CA LYS A 652 20.58 -22.44 -16.43
C LYS A 652 20.32 -20.94 -16.52
N LYS A 653 21.04 -20.15 -15.73
CA LYS A 653 21.02 -18.69 -15.73
C LYS A 653 21.56 -18.13 -17.05
N LEU A 654 20.71 -18.05 -18.07
CA LEU A 654 20.98 -17.29 -19.29
C LEU A 654 21.05 -15.80 -18.94
N GLN A 655 22.28 -15.32 -18.74
CA GLN A 655 22.58 -13.91 -18.50
C GLN A 655 22.43 -13.11 -19.81
N TYR A 656 21.19 -12.90 -20.23
CA TYR A 656 20.86 -12.05 -21.37
C TYR A 656 21.44 -10.65 -21.13
N GLY A 657 22.41 -10.22 -21.94
CA GLY A 657 23.01 -8.87 -21.96
C GLY A 657 22.05 -7.75 -22.40
N VAL A 658 20.76 -7.93 -22.13
CA VAL A 658 19.63 -7.06 -22.48
C VAL A 658 18.88 -6.65 -21.21
N THR A 659 19.57 -6.64 -20.06
CA THR A 659 19.07 -6.13 -18.77
C THR A 659 18.96 -4.60 -18.80
N ARG A 660 17.88 -4.15 -19.42
CA ARG A 660 17.17 -2.91 -19.07
C ARG A 660 15.76 -3.37 -18.63
N PRO A 661 15.12 -2.82 -17.56
CA PRO A 661 15.25 -1.46 -17.01
C PRO A 661 16.56 -1.13 -16.29
N GLY A 662 16.74 0.16 -15.96
CA GLY A 662 17.76 0.58 -14.99
C GLY A 662 17.39 0.17 -13.57
N VAL A 663 18.07 0.73 -12.57
CA VAL A 663 17.81 0.43 -11.14
C VAL A 663 16.37 0.84 -10.77
N VAL A 664 15.51 -0.15 -10.50
CA VAL A 664 14.12 0.05 -10.06
C VAL A 664 14.02 0.05 -8.53
N ARG A 665 14.58 -0.97 -7.89
CA ARG A 665 14.76 -1.09 -6.42
C ARG A 665 16.25 -0.96 -6.08
N GLN A 666 16.60 -0.40 -4.91
CA GLN A 666 17.99 -0.20 -4.46
C GLN A 666 18.48 -1.24 -3.43
N GLY A 667 17.64 -2.22 -3.08
CA GLY A 667 17.85 -3.16 -1.98
C GLY A 667 16.69 -3.07 -0.97
N PRO A 668 16.79 -3.77 0.18
CA PRO A 668 15.89 -3.55 1.31
C PRO A 668 16.05 -2.13 1.89
N VAL A 669 15.07 -1.69 2.69
CA VAL A 669 15.21 -0.50 3.54
C VAL A 669 16.32 -0.76 4.55
N ARG A 670 17.23 0.20 4.71
CA ARG A 670 18.35 0.11 5.65
C ARG A 670 18.01 0.71 7.01
N ASP A 671 18.90 0.46 7.96
CA ASP A 671 18.82 0.94 9.34
C ASP A 671 18.75 2.47 9.47
N ALA A 672 18.08 2.96 10.51
CA ALA A 672 17.88 4.38 10.79
C ALA A 672 19.22 5.12 11.02
N ASP A 673 20.17 4.46 11.69
CA ASP A 673 21.55 4.97 11.88
C ASP A 673 22.35 5.03 10.57
N SER A 674 21.92 4.31 9.53
CA SER A 674 22.51 4.38 8.19
C SER A 674 21.80 5.40 7.29
N ALA A 675 20.53 5.74 7.58
CA ALA A 675 19.75 6.72 6.84
C ALA A 675 20.35 8.14 6.96
N SER A 676 20.78 8.51 8.17
CA SER A 676 21.50 9.77 8.43
C SER A 676 22.80 9.87 7.62
N GLN A 677 23.58 8.79 7.56
CA GLN A 677 24.84 8.72 6.81
C GLN A 677 24.66 8.90 5.29
N ILE A 678 23.56 8.38 4.72
CA ILE A 678 23.26 8.51 3.28
C ILE A 678 23.06 9.97 2.88
N ILE A 679 22.36 10.75 3.71
CA ILE A 679 22.10 12.17 3.42
C ILE A 679 23.32 13.03 3.74
N GLY A 680 24.09 12.69 4.77
CA GLY A 680 25.40 13.30 5.06
C GLY A 680 26.45 13.09 3.97
N SER A 681 26.32 12.06 3.11
CA SER A 681 27.31 11.76 2.06
C SER A 681 27.18 12.59 0.77
N GLY A 682 26.35 13.64 0.76
CA GLY A 682 26.16 14.54 -0.39
C GLY A 682 25.47 13.90 -1.61
N ALA A 683 24.96 12.68 -1.49
CA ALA A 683 24.34 11.95 -2.58
C ALA A 683 22.81 12.14 -2.58
N ASN A 684 22.30 12.80 -3.62
CA ASN A 684 20.89 12.95 -4.02
C ASN A 684 20.10 14.19 -3.54
N THR A 685 20.73 15.25 -3.00
CA THR A 685 20.07 16.55 -2.78
C THR A 685 20.19 17.50 -4.00
N HIS A 686 19.57 17.12 -5.13
CA HIS A 686 19.36 18.04 -6.27
C HIS A 686 18.18 19.01 -6.01
N GLY A 687 18.20 19.65 -4.85
CA GLY A 687 17.27 20.70 -4.46
C GLY A 687 18.07 21.94 -4.05
N GLN A 688 18.13 22.94 -4.94
CA GLN A 688 18.55 24.27 -4.53
C GLN A 688 17.45 24.82 -3.61
N ILE A 689 17.69 24.78 -2.31
CA ILE A 689 17.03 25.66 -1.36
C ILE A 689 17.44 27.07 -1.79
N LEU A 690 16.52 27.87 -2.34
CA LEU A 690 16.76 29.30 -2.43
C LEU A 690 16.69 29.86 -0.99
N PRO A 691 17.77 30.43 -0.44
CA PRO A 691 17.67 31.17 0.81
C PRO A 691 16.75 32.41 0.60
N PRO A 692 16.17 32.98 1.66
CA PRO A 692 15.35 34.19 1.58
C PRO A 692 16.18 35.46 1.28
N GLY A 693 16.80 35.53 0.09
CA GLY A 693 17.39 36.72 -0.49
C GLY A 693 18.78 37.12 0.01
N GLU A 694 19.82 36.48 -0.50
CA GLU A 694 21.18 37.04 -0.50
C GLU A 694 21.69 37.24 -1.93
N PHE A 695 22.10 38.48 -2.24
CA PHE A 695 22.97 38.79 -3.36
C PHE A 695 24.41 38.73 -2.85
N GLU A 696 25.24 37.82 -3.38
CA GLU A 696 26.66 37.79 -3.02
C GLU A 696 27.38 39.07 -3.48
N MET A 697 28.06 39.73 -2.54
CA MET A 697 29.25 40.52 -2.82
C MET A 697 30.40 40.03 -1.94
N ASN A 698 31.39 39.40 -2.56
CA ASN A 698 32.61 38.93 -1.89
C ASN A 698 33.54 40.10 -1.54
N ALA A 699 34.01 40.16 -0.29
CA ALA A 699 35.12 41.01 0.16
C ALA A 699 35.79 40.48 1.45
N ALA A 700 36.69 39.52 1.30
CA ALA A 700 37.82 39.31 2.22
C ALA A 700 38.99 40.22 1.75
N ASP A 701 39.90 40.77 2.56
CA ASP A 701 40.17 40.73 4.02
C ASP A 701 40.39 42.20 4.50
N GLY A 702 40.48 42.59 5.78
CA GLY A 702 40.47 41.88 7.08
C GLY A 702 41.02 42.81 8.19
N GLN A 703 41.65 42.24 9.23
CA GLN A 703 42.42 42.88 10.32
C GLN A 703 41.66 43.62 11.46
N VAL A 704 41.57 42.93 12.62
CA VAL A 704 41.61 43.51 13.98
C VAL A 704 42.55 42.63 14.83
N ILE A 705 43.26 43.19 15.82
CA ILE A 705 44.38 42.55 16.52
C ILE A 705 44.38 42.93 18.02
N PHE A 706 44.44 41.92 18.92
CA PHE A 706 44.69 41.87 20.40
C PHE A 706 44.26 43.07 21.32
N GLY A 707 43.85 42.91 22.58
CA GLY A 707 43.69 41.78 23.51
C GLY A 707 42.54 42.10 24.50
N ASP A 708 42.50 41.63 25.76
CA ASP A 708 43.48 40.92 26.60
C ASP A 708 42.75 40.00 27.63
N ALA A 709 43.49 39.25 28.44
CA ALA A 709 42.97 38.17 29.28
C ALA A 709 42.40 38.59 30.66
N ASN A 710 41.41 37.82 31.13
CA ASN A 710 41.23 37.46 32.54
C ASN A 710 40.55 36.09 32.59
N GLY A 711 41.28 35.06 33.02
CA GLY A 711 40.79 33.68 33.08
C GLY A 711 40.51 33.27 34.51
N GLU A 712 39.23 33.19 34.90
CA GLU A 712 38.78 32.48 36.09
C GLU A 712 37.79 31.38 35.70
N ALA A 713 38.07 30.15 36.13
CA ALA A 713 37.14 29.05 36.06
C ALA A 713 36.37 28.98 37.39
N LEU A 714 35.03 29.07 37.33
CA LEU A 714 34.17 28.93 38.50
C LEU A 714 33.44 27.58 38.49
N PRO A 715 33.19 26.97 39.66
CA PRO A 715 32.81 25.57 39.76
C PRO A 715 31.32 25.31 39.48
N MET A 716 31.01 24.14 38.91
CA MET A 716 29.68 23.56 39.08
C MET A 716 29.58 22.96 40.48
N ASP A 717 28.84 23.61 41.36
CA ASP A 717 28.49 23.08 42.68
C ASP A 717 27.27 22.16 42.58
N MET A 718 27.44 20.88 42.89
CA MET A 718 26.36 19.88 42.92
C MET A 718 25.64 19.89 44.28
N GLY A 719 25.14 21.07 44.66
CA GLY A 719 24.41 21.30 45.91
C GLY A 719 22.95 20.83 45.83
N ILE A 720 22.54 19.94 46.73
CA ILE A 720 21.12 19.56 46.89
C ILE A 720 20.39 20.69 47.63
N VAL A 721 19.65 21.51 46.90
CA VAL A 721 18.88 22.64 47.48
C VAL A 721 17.47 22.20 47.86
N ARG A 722 17.14 22.33 49.14
CA ARG A 722 15.77 22.42 49.67
C ARG A 722 15.55 23.84 50.18
N ASP A 723 15.11 24.73 49.31
CA ASP A 723 14.65 26.08 49.66
C ASP A 723 13.45 26.47 48.77
N PRO A 724 12.56 27.38 49.23
CA PRO A 724 11.41 27.81 48.45
C PRO A 724 11.83 28.61 47.22
N ILE A 725 11.30 28.21 46.05
CA ILE A 725 11.60 28.79 44.74
C ILE A 725 11.29 30.30 44.74
N ARG A 726 12.29 31.13 44.47
CA ARG A 726 12.05 32.48 43.95
C ARG A 726 11.61 32.35 42.49
N ILE A 727 10.48 32.96 42.16
CA ILE A 727 10.02 33.05 40.77
C ILE A 727 10.87 34.10 40.07
N GLU A 728 11.91 33.65 39.38
CA GLU A 728 12.56 34.45 38.32
C GLU A 728 11.74 34.27 37.04
N ASP A 729 10.65 35.03 36.94
CA ASP A 729 9.94 35.22 35.67
C ASP A 729 10.92 35.83 34.67
N GLN A 730 11.40 35.01 33.72
CA GLN A 730 12.26 35.47 32.64
C GLN A 730 11.49 36.55 31.85
N PRO A 731 11.96 37.82 31.85
CA PRO A 731 11.13 38.93 31.42
C PRO A 731 10.82 38.82 29.93
N LEU A 732 9.55 39.09 29.58
CA LEU A 732 8.99 38.84 28.24
C LEU A 732 9.76 39.52 27.08
N SER A 733 10.62 40.50 27.40
CA SER A 733 11.57 41.14 26.49
C SER A 733 12.60 40.19 25.86
N GLU A 734 12.94 39.06 26.50
CA GLU A 734 13.89 38.09 25.91
C GLU A 734 13.25 37.21 24.82
N TYR A 735 11.91 37.14 24.76
CA TYR A 735 11.17 36.39 23.73
C TYR A 735 10.92 37.19 22.43
N GLY A 736 11.57 38.34 22.28
CA GLY A 736 11.38 39.26 21.16
C GLY A 736 10.35 40.34 21.45
N ASN A 737 10.62 41.57 21.03
CA ASN A 737 9.84 42.73 21.44
C ASN A 737 8.55 42.90 20.62
N SER A 738 7.43 42.60 21.28
CA SER A 738 6.05 42.99 20.96
C SER A 738 5.30 42.20 19.88
N THR A 739 4.00 42.03 20.14
CA THR A 739 2.98 41.50 19.23
C THR A 739 2.65 42.43 18.04
N HIS A 740 3.38 43.54 17.87
CA HIS A 740 3.03 44.60 16.94
C HIS A 740 3.62 44.41 15.52
N GLU A 741 4.71 43.65 15.37
CA GLU A 741 5.32 43.38 14.06
C GLU A 741 4.56 42.34 13.23
N MET A 742 3.80 41.45 13.88
CA MET A 742 3.06 40.35 13.21
C MET A 742 1.93 40.82 12.27
N LEU A 743 1.66 42.12 12.17
CA LEU A 743 0.48 42.69 11.51
C LEU A 743 0.75 43.89 10.57
N GLN A 744 2.02 44.23 10.28
CA GLN A 744 2.35 45.37 9.41
C GLN A 744 2.70 45.00 7.95
N ALA A 745 2.25 45.85 7.02
CA ALA A 745 2.48 45.73 5.58
C ALA A 745 3.59 46.70 5.10
N PRO A 746 4.36 46.35 4.06
CA PRO A 746 5.56 47.10 3.67
C PRO A 746 5.26 48.46 3.01
N GLN A 747 6.21 49.39 3.12
CA GLN A 747 6.20 50.73 2.53
C GLN A 747 7.38 50.93 1.54
N PRO A 748 7.29 51.89 0.59
CA PRO A 748 8.15 51.91 -0.60
C PRO A 748 9.51 52.60 -0.42
N ILE A 749 10.40 52.34 -1.39
CA ILE A 749 11.78 52.86 -1.49
C ILE A 749 11.82 54.10 -2.40
N ASP A 750 12.64 55.10 -2.07
CA ASP A 750 12.86 56.32 -2.88
C ASP A 750 14.30 56.45 -3.44
N ARG A 751 14.53 57.36 -4.39
CA ARG A 751 15.74 57.45 -5.25
C ARG A 751 16.43 58.84 -5.10
N LEU A 752 17.72 59.09 -5.37
CA LEU A 752 18.43 59.30 -6.67
C LEU A 752 19.90 59.78 -6.33
N SER A 753 21.00 59.26 -6.93
CA SER A 753 21.79 59.80 -8.08
C SER A 753 22.76 61.01 -7.82
N PRO A 754 23.77 61.34 -8.69
CA PRO A 754 24.74 60.49 -9.45
C PRO A 754 26.23 61.06 -9.41
N PRO A 755 27.12 61.16 -10.47
CA PRO A 755 28.53 60.70 -10.35
C PRO A 755 29.69 61.63 -10.88
N VAL A 756 30.97 61.21 -10.77
CA VAL A 756 32.18 61.78 -11.44
C VAL A 756 33.16 60.63 -11.87
N THR A 757 34.22 60.90 -12.66
CA THR A 757 34.81 59.98 -13.67
C THR A 757 36.35 59.84 -13.75
N VAL A 758 36.87 58.63 -14.13
CA VAL A 758 37.95 58.34 -15.14
C VAL A 758 39.46 58.65 -14.80
N PRO A 759 40.52 57.89 -15.26
CA PRO A 759 40.69 56.45 -15.64
C PRO A 759 42.10 55.77 -15.36
N THR A 760 42.33 54.54 -15.89
CA THR A 760 43.57 53.74 -16.30
C THR A 760 45.02 54.25 -16.13
N PRO A 761 46.10 53.40 -16.05
CA PRO A 761 46.42 52.25 -16.98
C PRO A 761 47.18 51.00 -16.40
N ALA A 762 47.71 50.12 -17.26
CA ALA A 762 48.30 48.80 -16.93
C ALA A 762 49.59 48.40 -17.72
N PRO A 763 50.40 47.45 -17.20
CA PRO A 763 51.27 46.48 -17.92
C PRO A 763 51.08 45.00 -17.41
N SER A 764 51.64 43.90 -17.92
CA SER A 764 52.31 43.48 -19.18
C SER A 764 52.23 41.91 -19.32
N ILE A 765 53.14 41.21 -20.03
CA ILE A 765 53.07 39.76 -20.38
C ILE A 765 54.47 39.09 -20.42
N GLU A 766 54.62 37.82 -19.98
CA GLU A 766 55.53 36.74 -20.50
C GLU A 766 55.29 35.42 -19.69
N SER A 767 55.04 34.23 -20.29
CA SER A 767 55.97 33.16 -20.80
C SER A 767 56.61 32.25 -19.70
N ALA A 768 56.88 30.93 -19.85
CA ALA A 768 56.76 29.95 -20.95
C ALA A 768 56.53 28.46 -20.46
N GLN A 769 57.17 27.44 -21.07
CA GLN A 769 57.00 25.96 -20.91
C GLN A 769 58.27 25.20 -21.45
N PRO A 770 58.46 23.84 -21.44
CA PRO A 770 57.94 22.70 -20.62
C PRO A 770 59.00 21.53 -20.35
N LEU A 771 58.53 20.31 -20.00
CA LEU A 771 59.09 18.93 -20.27
C LEU A 771 60.27 18.30 -19.46
N ARG A 772 60.00 17.15 -18.77
CA ARG A 772 60.43 15.77 -19.16
C ARG A 772 60.03 14.65 -18.16
N SER A 773 60.14 13.38 -18.60
CA SER A 773 60.00 12.12 -17.83
C SER A 773 61.12 11.12 -18.18
N PRO A 774 61.22 9.95 -17.51
CA PRO A 774 61.18 8.67 -18.24
C PRO A 774 60.47 7.49 -17.50
N ALA A 775 60.42 6.31 -18.15
CA ALA A 775 59.80 5.04 -17.70
C ALA A 775 60.88 3.99 -17.26
N ALA A 776 60.70 2.67 -17.07
CA ALA A 776 59.63 1.67 -17.32
C ALA A 776 59.80 0.45 -16.33
N SER A 777 59.45 -0.85 -16.50
CA SER A 777 58.81 -1.70 -17.55
C SER A 777 58.55 -3.15 -17.02
N SER A 778 57.42 -3.79 -17.39
CA SER A 778 57.27 -5.26 -17.70
C SER A 778 57.53 -6.34 -16.60
N ASN A 779 57.04 -7.60 -16.64
CA ASN A 779 56.18 -8.35 -17.58
C ASN A 779 55.54 -9.65 -16.96
N ASP A 780 54.62 -10.27 -17.72
CA ASP A 780 54.26 -11.71 -17.79
C ASP A 780 53.64 -12.51 -16.60
N GLY A 781 52.83 -13.53 -16.96
CA GLY A 781 52.46 -14.65 -16.06
C GLY A 781 51.02 -15.20 -16.20
N ALA A 782 50.76 -16.11 -17.15
CA ALA A 782 49.48 -16.83 -17.25
C ALA A 782 49.54 -18.23 -16.60
N SER A 783 48.44 -18.70 -15.99
CA SER A 783 48.28 -20.09 -15.55
C SER A 783 46.81 -20.56 -15.56
N TRP A 784 46.61 -21.87 -15.67
CA TRP A 784 45.30 -22.55 -15.67
C TRP A 784 45.20 -23.51 -14.47
N GLY A 785 43.98 -23.74 -13.97
CA GLY A 785 43.67 -24.73 -12.94
C GLY A 785 43.24 -24.10 -11.60
N THR A 786 42.50 -24.79 -10.72
CA THR A 786 41.88 -26.13 -10.79
C THR A 786 40.55 -26.12 -10.03
N ALA A 787 39.69 -27.12 -10.23
CA ALA A 787 38.38 -27.21 -9.57
C ALA A 787 38.50 -27.22 -8.03
N ARG A 788 37.88 -26.25 -7.34
CA ARG A 788 37.82 -26.21 -5.87
C ARG A 788 36.69 -27.11 -5.37
N ARG A 789 37.05 -28.17 -4.64
CA ARG A 789 36.15 -29.15 -4.02
C ARG A 789 35.15 -28.45 -3.09
N VAL A 790 33.85 -28.57 -3.38
CA VAL A 790 32.78 -28.11 -2.48
C VAL A 790 32.77 -29.01 -1.24
N GLN A 791 32.78 -28.41 -0.04
CA GLN A 791 32.54 -29.13 1.21
C GLN A 791 31.04 -29.43 1.33
N PRO A 792 30.62 -30.63 1.77
CA PRO A 792 29.22 -30.85 2.14
C PRO A 792 28.90 -29.97 3.36
N ALA A 793 27.93 -29.08 3.22
CA ALA A 793 27.40 -28.33 4.36
C ALA A 793 26.79 -29.32 5.37
N ALA A 794 27.16 -29.19 6.65
CA ALA A 794 26.66 -30.07 7.69
C ALA A 794 25.15 -29.88 7.87
N TYR A 795 24.44 -31.00 8.09
CA TYR A 795 23.00 -31.01 8.26
C TYR A 795 22.64 -30.55 9.68
N THR A 796 22.32 -29.27 9.86
CA THR A 796 21.64 -28.81 11.07
C THR A 796 20.21 -29.35 11.08
N ALA A 797 19.82 -30.02 12.16
CA ALA A 797 18.45 -30.42 12.39
C ALA A 797 17.53 -29.19 12.48
N PRO A 798 16.23 -29.29 12.16
CA PRO A 798 15.30 -28.17 12.29
C PRO A 798 15.31 -27.67 13.74
N ALA A 799 15.67 -26.41 13.93
CA ALA A 799 15.78 -25.81 15.25
C ALA A 799 14.40 -25.79 15.93
N ALA A 800 14.34 -26.27 17.17
CA ALA A 800 13.27 -25.90 18.08
C ALA A 800 13.35 -24.39 18.34
N THR A 801 12.24 -23.76 18.70
CA THR A 801 12.15 -22.32 18.96
C THR A 801 13.08 -21.89 20.10
N SER A 802 14.22 -21.28 19.77
CA SER A 802 15.19 -20.76 20.72
C SER A 802 15.63 -19.34 20.34
N ALA A 803 15.44 -18.40 21.27
CA ALA A 803 16.06 -17.07 21.40
C ALA A 803 16.54 -16.35 20.11
N ALA A 804 15.76 -15.36 19.70
CA ALA A 804 16.12 -14.20 18.87
C ALA A 804 17.56 -14.11 18.30
N GLU A 805 17.74 -14.58 17.06
CA GLU A 805 18.76 -13.99 16.19
C GLU A 805 18.31 -12.58 15.74
N PRO A 806 19.21 -11.58 15.68
CA PRO A 806 18.85 -10.24 15.26
C PRO A 806 18.43 -10.23 13.78
N ALA A 807 17.32 -9.56 13.48
CA ALA A 807 16.75 -9.55 12.13
C ALA A 807 17.59 -8.70 11.16
N GLU A 808 18.34 -9.35 10.28
CA GLU A 808 19.25 -8.73 9.28
C GLU A 808 18.57 -7.69 8.34
N TYR A 809 17.23 -7.63 8.32
CA TYR A 809 16.41 -6.83 7.40
C TYR A 809 15.46 -5.84 8.09
N ALA A 810 15.64 -5.58 9.39
CA ALA A 810 14.86 -4.57 10.13
C ALA A 810 15.75 -3.38 10.54
N PRO A 811 15.23 -2.14 10.56
CA PRO A 811 15.91 -1.04 11.25
C PRO A 811 15.98 -1.31 12.75
N GLN A 812 17.11 -0.98 13.37
CA GLN A 812 17.35 -1.14 14.80
C GLN A 812 16.71 0.03 15.58
N PRO A 813 16.35 -0.18 16.86
CA PRO A 813 15.82 0.88 17.71
C PRO A 813 16.86 2.00 17.90
N VAL A 814 16.52 3.23 17.50
CA VAL A 814 17.39 4.39 17.68
C VAL A 814 17.41 4.76 19.15
N ARG A 815 18.58 4.76 19.77
CA ARG A 815 18.72 5.11 21.18
C ARG A 815 18.42 6.60 21.39
N ARG A 816 17.21 6.90 21.89
CA ARG A 816 16.87 8.20 22.51
C ARG A 816 17.99 8.54 23.50
N LYS A 817 18.66 9.68 23.30
CA LYS A 817 19.80 10.12 24.14
C LYS A 817 19.24 10.86 25.36
N PRO A 818 19.26 10.30 26.59
CA PRO A 818 18.92 11.07 27.77
C PRO A 818 20.02 12.10 28.03
N ILE A 819 19.63 13.34 28.29
CA ILE A 819 20.57 14.33 28.84
C ILE A 819 20.77 13.97 30.33
N PRO A 820 22.01 13.87 30.85
CA PRO A 820 22.22 13.72 32.29
C PRO A 820 21.64 14.92 33.05
N ARG A 821 21.18 14.67 34.28
CA ARG A 821 20.69 15.73 35.19
C ARG A 821 21.82 16.63 35.65
#